data_AF-Q5SI11-F1
#
_entry.id   AF-Q5SI11-F1
#
_cell.length_a   1.000
_cell.length_b   1.000
_cell.length_c   1.000
_cell.angle_alpha   90.00
_cell.angle_beta   90.00
_cell.angle_gamma   90.00
#
_symmetry.space_group_name_H-M   'P 1'
#
loop_
_entity.id
_entity.type
_entity.pdbx_description
1 polymer ?
#
loop_
_entity_poly.entity_id
_entity_poly.type
_entity_poly.pdbx_seq_one_letter_code
_entity_poly.pdbx_strand_id
1 'polypeptide(L)'
;MPDELRLFLKERFGVQGPLSPGRFEAELAKRLGSPARRAPLLKAWRAYLAQGGREAVRSFYREVLKVPKGEALVYGMHLPHLEFYAKELPPRVEGRVLEVGAFTGALVGFLQRKRPDLEWHALDGVEEAVEVGRKRVPEVVWHLGWAEEVELPPFDTLLLLSVFPEGLVDQGLESRLAPEAFWKRFAFFERLPLFARLLRPGGLLVYGHGPFLGKSPEGVEEGLRRLGFDRVERVGEGEYFLVLARKPEALAAVRLEEREAPSPEEAEEVAVALEEARALLEAGRYAEALALLPEEAEGEAAYLRGRALFALSRHAEAEEALRRALSEEAEDLRALALVELGEYERARGRLEALAVRGGRYRLALGRVYLAQGRYADALRQFVESGLPEADLYTRETLERITERMRRFAREGEWAEVSRRAEFVEDLSPGLLTREMLRLGLRAALIQGLFARAERYARRLADLDEAEGFLGLALAALRVKSPLELRGGEDLKAVEPYLTEALSRAEIPEALLLLGVLREREGRFREALHLLERAAFRGEGEVAGMAYHHLAQVKRALRRPLKEVLGDHKRAHALRAYPAPYLFRLAQEALEGGEEVLARELLSRARDAGLEAVAEEDLTGLIHLLERLEGPWAAFSVLYQALSRTPQPPLELLALAYRLSRAFRESPEAETARGQYLAALYAAGRAEEVGRLLEEELKAHPQALEVLFDLAEHHEAQGDWRRAAEFWQKALEVALYREKDLALAREILRNLLFLRPHDESLALYLEELKAVGEGLKALGEEAPHLPEAPRDLLEEDLPRFHGEHLVVVGGHTQLRSRLVPFLEGRGLRVDWYDADTVGVGKEALRRILNRLEKAHGLMIVSSYVGHDLSEPVRLEAERLGVPVHVIPGRARGTTGFLRALKQFAPEVLKRALKGVE
;
A
#
# COMPACT_ATOMS: atom_id res chain seq x y z
N MET A 1 -11.02 36.34 19.83
CA MET A 1 -12.34 35.76 19.54
C MET A 1 -12.37 34.25 19.78
N PRO A 2 -11.82 33.34 18.94
CA PRO A 2 -11.85 31.89 19.26
C PRO A 2 -11.24 31.55 20.62
N ASP A 3 -10.10 32.17 20.95
CA ASP A 3 -9.36 31.90 22.19
C ASP A 3 -10.09 32.40 23.44
N GLU A 4 -10.94 33.42 23.31
CA GLU A 4 -11.77 33.95 24.41
C GLU A 4 -12.93 32.99 24.71
N LEU A 5 -13.55 32.41 23.67
CA LEU A 5 -14.54 31.35 23.85
C LEU A 5 -13.88 30.10 24.44
N ARG A 6 -12.72 29.68 23.91
CA ARG A 6 -11.96 28.53 24.44
C ARG A 6 -11.60 28.73 25.90
N LEU A 7 -11.16 29.93 26.30
CA LEU A 7 -10.88 30.27 27.70
C LEU A 7 -12.15 30.18 28.56
N PHE A 8 -13.24 30.83 28.15
CA PHE A 8 -14.53 30.77 28.84
C PHE A 8 -15.05 29.33 29.01
N LEU A 9 -14.99 28.51 27.96
CA LEU A 9 -15.42 27.11 27.98
C LEU A 9 -14.50 26.24 28.85
N LYS A 10 -13.19 26.52 28.87
CA LYS A 10 -12.20 25.84 29.73
C LYS A 10 -12.40 26.17 31.21
N GLU A 11 -12.68 27.42 31.54
CA GLU A 11 -12.89 27.90 32.91
C GLU A 11 -14.27 27.50 33.45
N ARG A 12 -15.35 27.85 32.75
CA ARG A 12 -16.73 27.75 33.25
C ARG A 12 -17.33 26.34 33.12
N PHE A 13 -16.90 25.57 32.11
CA PHE A 13 -17.43 24.23 31.80
C PHE A 13 -16.38 23.11 31.81
N GLY A 14 -15.10 23.42 31.57
CA GLY A 14 -14.00 22.44 31.54
C GLY A 14 -13.68 21.83 30.18
N VAL A 15 -14.03 22.50 29.07
CA VAL A 15 -13.67 22.06 27.71
C VAL A 15 -12.16 22.20 27.52
N GLN A 16 -11.48 21.12 27.11
CA GLN A 16 -10.03 21.12 26.86
C GLN A 16 -9.67 21.28 25.38
N GLY A 17 -10.58 20.95 24.47
CA GLY A 17 -10.40 20.99 23.02
C GLY A 17 -11.57 20.31 22.30
N PRO A 18 -11.51 20.19 20.96
CA PRO A 18 -12.54 19.54 20.17
C PRO A 18 -12.54 18.02 20.38
N LEU A 19 -13.72 17.42 20.42
CA LEU A 19 -13.94 15.98 20.62
C LEU A 19 -14.65 15.39 19.41
N SER A 20 -14.04 14.46 18.69
CA SER A 20 -14.73 13.71 17.64
C SER A 20 -15.72 12.70 18.25
N PRO A 21 -16.92 12.46 17.68
CA PRO A 21 -17.91 11.55 18.27
C PRO A 21 -17.39 10.14 18.55
N GLY A 22 -16.58 9.57 17.64
CA GLY A 22 -15.93 8.27 17.83
C GLY A 22 -14.90 8.19 18.97
N ARG A 23 -14.54 9.33 19.59
CA ARG A 23 -13.68 9.39 20.80
C ARG A 23 -14.47 9.64 22.09
N PHE A 24 -15.79 9.81 22.03
CA PHE A 24 -16.64 10.10 23.20
C PHE A 24 -16.51 9.02 24.29
N GLU A 25 -16.57 7.73 23.91
CA GLU A 25 -16.48 6.62 24.89
C GLU A 25 -15.10 6.55 25.57
N ALA A 26 -14.03 6.88 24.85
CA ALA A 26 -12.65 6.90 25.36
C ALA A 26 -12.37 8.12 26.26
N GLU A 27 -12.88 9.30 25.93
CA GLU A 27 -12.75 10.49 26.78
C GLU A 27 -13.62 10.39 28.04
N LEU A 28 -14.76 9.70 27.96
CA LEU A 28 -15.55 9.29 29.12
C LEU A 28 -14.81 8.27 30.01
N ALA A 29 -14.02 7.36 29.42
CA ALA A 29 -13.21 6.38 30.16
C ALA A 29 -12.24 7.06 31.14
N LYS A 30 -11.44 8.03 30.65
CA LYS A 30 -10.47 8.79 31.46
C LYS A 30 -11.09 9.53 32.64
N ARG A 31 -12.35 9.96 32.52
CA ARG A 31 -13.04 10.83 33.51
C ARG A 31 -13.71 10.07 34.65
N LEU A 32 -14.11 8.83 34.43
CA LEU A 32 -14.85 8.02 35.42
C LEU A 32 -14.15 6.72 35.84
N GLY A 33 -13.19 6.23 35.05
CA GLY A 33 -12.48 4.98 35.30
C GLY A 33 -13.40 3.76 35.23
N SER A 34 -14.05 3.44 36.36
CA SER A 34 -14.96 2.30 36.54
C SER A 34 -15.98 2.14 35.39
N PRO A 35 -16.02 0.99 34.69
CA PRO A 35 -17.02 0.71 33.65
C PRO A 35 -18.46 0.78 34.16
N ALA A 36 -18.72 0.34 35.39
CA ALA A 36 -20.05 0.37 35.99
C ALA A 36 -20.62 1.79 36.13
N ARG A 37 -19.76 2.80 36.36
CA ARG A 37 -20.15 4.21 36.39
C ARG A 37 -20.38 4.82 34.99
N ARG A 38 -19.92 4.16 33.93
CA ARG A 38 -20.00 4.64 32.53
C ARG A 38 -21.17 4.02 31.75
N ALA A 39 -21.55 2.80 32.07
CA ALA A 39 -22.56 2.03 31.33
C ALA A 39 -23.92 2.74 31.09
N PRO A 40 -24.52 3.49 32.06
CA PRO A 40 -25.78 4.20 31.82
C PRO A 40 -25.68 5.25 30.71
N LEU A 41 -24.63 6.08 30.74
CA LEU A 41 -24.38 7.10 29.72
C LEU A 41 -24.03 6.50 28.36
N LEU A 42 -23.24 5.41 28.32
CA LEU A 42 -22.93 4.73 27.06
C LEU A 42 -24.20 4.14 26.40
N LYS A 43 -25.13 3.61 27.19
CA LYS A 43 -26.45 3.17 26.69
C LYS A 43 -27.27 4.34 26.15
N ALA A 44 -27.33 5.46 26.88
CA ALA A 44 -28.07 6.65 26.46
C ALA A 44 -27.48 7.30 25.19
N TRP A 45 -26.15 7.37 25.09
CA TRP A 45 -25.41 7.86 23.92
C TRP A 45 -25.70 7.04 22.66
N ARG A 46 -25.69 5.70 22.78
CA ARG A 46 -26.00 4.81 21.65
C ARG A 46 -27.47 4.89 21.23
N ALA A 47 -28.41 5.09 22.16
CA ALA A 47 -29.81 5.35 21.85
C ALA A 47 -30.01 6.71 21.14
N TYR A 48 -29.33 7.75 21.60
CA TYR A 48 -29.32 9.08 20.97
C TYR A 48 -28.88 9.03 19.49
N LEU A 49 -27.83 8.26 19.18
CA LEU A 49 -27.30 8.11 17.82
C LEU A 49 -28.09 7.14 16.89
N ALA A 50 -28.89 6.23 17.44
CA ALA A 50 -29.53 5.15 16.66
C ALA A 50 -31.06 5.23 16.57
N GLN A 51 -31.70 5.98 17.47
CA GLN A 51 -33.17 6.16 17.52
C GLN A 51 -33.55 7.64 17.59
N GLY A 52 -32.76 8.43 18.32
CA GLY A 52 -33.01 9.86 18.54
C GLY A 52 -34.36 10.13 19.23
N GLY A 53 -34.82 11.38 19.15
CA GLY A 53 -36.12 11.80 19.66
C GLY A 53 -36.04 12.32 21.09
N ARG A 54 -37.07 13.04 21.53
CA ARG A 54 -37.07 13.82 22.77
C ARG A 54 -36.70 13.01 24.02
N GLU A 55 -37.09 11.74 24.11
CA GLU A 55 -36.71 10.88 25.24
C GLU A 55 -35.27 10.37 25.16
N ALA A 56 -34.71 10.16 23.95
CA ALA A 56 -33.29 9.84 23.80
C ALA A 56 -32.38 11.05 24.09
N VAL A 57 -32.80 12.25 23.68
CA VAL A 57 -32.18 13.54 24.08
C VAL A 57 -32.20 13.68 25.60
N ARG A 58 -33.39 13.52 26.22
CA ARG A 58 -33.57 13.59 27.68
C ARG A 58 -32.72 12.55 28.42
N SER A 59 -32.71 11.30 27.97
CA SER A 59 -31.89 10.25 28.57
C SER A 59 -30.39 10.57 28.47
N PHE A 60 -29.91 11.02 27.30
CA PHE A 60 -28.51 11.38 27.12
C PHE A 60 -28.09 12.58 27.99
N TYR A 61 -28.87 13.66 28.01
CA TYR A 61 -28.60 14.85 28.83
C TYR A 61 -28.66 14.51 30.34
N ARG A 62 -29.65 13.72 30.78
CA ARG A 62 -29.75 13.24 32.16
C ARG A 62 -28.53 12.44 32.59
N GLU A 63 -28.05 11.50 31.78
CA GLU A 63 -26.90 10.67 32.17
C GLU A 63 -25.56 11.43 32.00
N VAL A 64 -25.42 12.37 31.06
CA VAL A 64 -24.16 13.12 30.88
C VAL A 64 -23.94 14.14 32.00
N LEU A 65 -25.00 14.72 32.55
CA LEU A 65 -24.92 15.68 33.67
C LEU A 65 -24.57 15.04 35.03
N LYS A 66 -24.74 13.72 35.17
CA LYS A 66 -24.23 12.96 36.33
C LYS A 66 -22.71 12.77 36.31
N VAL A 67 -22.06 13.03 35.17
CA VAL A 67 -20.60 12.88 35.03
C VAL A 67 -19.90 14.16 35.49
N PRO A 68 -18.79 14.08 36.27
CA PRO A 68 -17.97 15.25 36.61
C PRO A 68 -17.53 16.01 35.36
N LYS A 69 -18.01 17.26 35.21
CA LYS A 69 -17.85 18.11 34.02
C LYS A 69 -18.28 17.44 32.70
N GLY A 70 -19.28 16.55 32.72
CA GLY A 70 -19.81 15.86 31.54
C GLY A 70 -20.28 16.82 30.44
N GLU A 71 -20.75 18.01 30.84
CA GLU A 71 -21.04 19.17 29.98
C GLU A 71 -19.95 19.41 28.92
N ALA A 72 -18.68 19.29 29.32
CA ALA A 72 -17.53 19.52 28.45
C ALA A 72 -17.30 18.44 27.39
N LEU A 73 -17.93 17.26 27.48
CA LEU A 73 -17.95 16.27 26.41
C LEU A 73 -18.87 16.73 25.27
N VAL A 74 -20.08 17.20 25.62
CA VAL A 74 -21.06 17.75 24.67
C VAL A 74 -20.48 19.00 24.00
N TYR A 75 -20.02 19.98 24.78
CA TYR A 75 -19.43 21.20 24.23
C TYR A 75 -18.10 20.97 23.49
N GLY A 76 -17.36 19.91 23.80
CA GLY A 76 -16.21 19.47 23.02
C GLY A 76 -16.59 19.01 21.61
N MET A 77 -17.70 18.29 21.43
CA MET A 77 -18.18 17.85 20.12
C MET A 77 -18.71 19.01 19.26
N HIS A 78 -19.35 20.01 19.88
CA HIS A 78 -19.89 21.17 19.18
C HIS A 78 -18.87 22.33 19.02
N LEU A 79 -17.68 22.24 19.62
CA LEU A 79 -16.73 23.35 19.74
C LEU A 79 -16.45 24.15 18.44
N PRO A 80 -16.22 23.54 17.26
CA PRO A 80 -15.99 24.30 16.03
C PRO A 80 -17.21 25.14 15.60
N HIS A 81 -18.42 24.64 15.83
CA HIS A 81 -19.66 25.36 15.55
C HIS A 81 -19.86 26.50 16.56
N LEU A 82 -19.56 26.24 17.84
CA LEU A 82 -19.60 27.27 18.89
C LEU A 82 -18.61 28.41 18.61
N GLU A 83 -17.40 28.11 18.12
CA GLU A 83 -16.39 29.11 17.73
C GLU A 83 -16.86 29.99 16.56
N PHE A 84 -17.53 29.40 15.57
CA PHE A 84 -18.15 30.11 14.46
C PHE A 84 -19.34 30.98 14.92
N TYR A 85 -20.26 30.43 15.72
CA TYR A 85 -21.40 31.16 16.26
C TYR A 85 -21.00 32.32 17.18
N ALA A 86 -20.00 32.11 18.04
CA ALA A 86 -19.43 33.14 18.92
C ALA A 86 -18.73 34.28 18.16
N LYS A 87 -18.34 34.06 16.91
CA LYS A 87 -17.81 35.10 16.00
C LYS A 87 -18.94 35.84 15.28
N GLU A 88 -19.90 35.14 14.68
CA GLU A 88 -20.88 35.73 13.76
C GLU A 88 -22.16 36.27 14.41
N LEU A 89 -22.55 35.78 15.60
CA LEU A 89 -23.79 36.22 16.27
C LEU A 89 -23.70 37.60 16.97
N PRO A 90 -22.64 37.96 17.73
CA PRO A 90 -22.63 39.20 18.52
C PRO A 90 -22.97 40.50 17.78
N PRO A 91 -22.58 40.74 16.50
CA PRO A 91 -22.96 41.94 15.77
C PRO A 91 -24.35 41.88 15.11
N ARG A 92 -25.03 40.72 15.12
CA ARG A 92 -26.30 40.50 14.40
C ARG A 92 -27.52 40.33 15.30
N VAL A 93 -27.33 39.96 16.58
CA VAL A 93 -28.42 39.79 17.56
C VAL A 93 -28.94 41.13 18.11
N GLU A 94 -30.25 41.21 18.34
CA GLU A 94 -30.96 42.39 18.86
C GLU A 94 -32.03 42.05 19.91
N GLY A 95 -32.30 43.01 20.80
CA GLY A 95 -33.41 42.99 21.74
C GLY A 95 -33.40 41.80 22.72
N ARG A 96 -34.56 41.17 22.88
CA ARG A 96 -34.76 39.95 23.68
C ARG A 96 -34.40 38.74 22.83
N VAL A 97 -33.36 37.99 23.23
CA VAL A 97 -32.78 36.89 22.46
C VAL A 97 -33.05 35.55 23.15
N LEU A 98 -33.58 34.57 22.42
CA LEU A 98 -33.81 33.20 22.91
C LEU A 98 -32.90 32.18 22.21
N GLU A 99 -32.08 31.43 22.95
CA GLU A 99 -31.44 30.20 22.47
C GLU A 99 -32.33 28.98 22.73
N VAL A 100 -32.65 28.23 21.67
CA VAL A 100 -33.45 26.99 21.72
C VAL A 100 -32.54 25.77 21.69
N GLY A 101 -32.66 24.90 22.69
CA GLY A 101 -31.77 23.74 22.87
C GLY A 101 -30.42 24.12 23.51
N ALA A 102 -30.43 25.11 24.40
CA ALA A 102 -29.22 25.71 24.98
C ALA A 102 -28.39 24.74 25.87
N PHE A 103 -28.94 23.58 26.24
CA PHE A 103 -28.36 22.63 27.19
C PHE A 103 -28.02 23.34 28.53
N THR A 104 -26.76 23.36 28.99
CA THR A 104 -26.36 24.12 30.20
C THR A 104 -25.86 25.54 29.92
N GLY A 105 -26.13 26.06 28.71
CA GLY A 105 -26.11 27.49 28.39
C GLY A 105 -24.75 28.08 28.04
N ALA A 106 -23.79 27.27 27.59
CA ALA A 106 -22.45 27.77 27.31
C ALA A 106 -22.38 28.80 26.15
N LEU A 107 -23.23 28.71 25.13
CA LEU A 107 -23.22 29.68 24.04
C LEU A 107 -23.91 30.99 24.45
N VAL A 108 -25.20 30.94 24.83
CA VAL A 108 -25.91 32.09 25.41
C VAL A 108 -25.13 32.76 26.55
N GLY A 109 -24.48 32.00 27.44
CA GLY A 109 -23.66 32.52 28.54
C GLY A 109 -22.32 33.13 28.13
N PHE A 110 -21.83 32.87 26.92
CA PHE A 110 -20.71 33.61 26.31
C PHE A 110 -21.22 34.86 25.57
N LEU A 111 -22.30 34.73 24.81
CA LEU A 111 -22.91 35.84 24.07
C LEU A 111 -23.41 36.94 25.01
N GLN A 112 -23.97 36.58 26.17
CA GLN A 112 -24.34 37.51 27.25
C GLN A 112 -23.16 38.34 27.75
N ARG A 113 -21.95 37.75 27.82
CA ARG A 113 -20.73 38.48 28.19
C ARG A 113 -20.20 39.38 27.07
N LYS A 114 -20.54 39.10 25.80
CA LYS A 114 -20.16 39.92 24.64
C LYS A 114 -21.19 41.02 24.30
N ARG A 115 -22.45 40.83 24.69
CA ARG A 115 -23.58 41.75 24.51
C ARG A 115 -24.42 41.81 25.80
N PRO A 116 -23.90 42.38 26.89
CA PRO A 116 -24.63 42.53 28.17
C PRO A 116 -25.73 43.60 28.10
N ASP A 117 -25.85 44.28 26.97
CA ASP A 117 -26.89 45.26 26.62
C ASP A 117 -28.22 44.62 26.18
N LEU A 118 -28.28 43.29 26.03
CA LEU A 118 -29.45 42.54 25.56
C LEU A 118 -30.07 41.64 26.64
N GLU A 119 -31.37 41.36 26.53
CA GLU A 119 -32.06 40.39 27.38
C GLU A 119 -31.82 38.97 26.84
N TRP A 120 -31.02 38.18 27.57
CA TRP A 120 -30.68 36.82 27.16
C TRP A 120 -31.54 35.75 27.84
N HIS A 121 -32.15 34.89 27.03
CA HIS A 121 -32.99 33.78 27.45
C HIS A 121 -32.48 32.45 26.89
N ALA A 122 -32.72 31.38 27.64
CA ALA A 122 -32.41 30.00 27.26
C ALA A 122 -33.66 29.11 27.42
N LEU A 123 -33.89 28.22 26.45
CA LEU A 123 -34.94 27.20 26.49
C LEU A 123 -34.30 25.82 26.26
N ASP A 124 -34.62 24.86 27.13
CA ASP A 124 -34.29 23.45 26.92
C ASP A 124 -35.44 22.55 27.42
N GLY A 125 -35.58 21.36 26.82
CA GLY A 125 -36.63 20.37 27.14
C GLY A 125 -36.26 19.40 28.27
N VAL A 126 -35.05 19.51 28.83
CA VAL A 126 -34.51 18.64 29.87
C VAL A 126 -34.32 19.41 31.17
N GLU A 127 -35.07 19.02 32.20
CA GLU A 127 -35.10 19.68 33.51
C GLU A 127 -33.72 19.75 34.17
N GLU A 128 -32.94 18.67 34.10
CA GLU A 128 -31.58 18.61 34.64
C GLU A 128 -30.63 19.60 33.94
N ALA A 129 -30.80 19.82 32.64
CA ALA A 129 -30.00 20.78 31.88
C ALA A 129 -30.35 22.22 32.26
N VAL A 130 -31.64 22.53 32.44
CA VAL A 130 -32.12 23.83 32.92
C VAL A 130 -31.67 24.10 34.36
N GLU A 131 -31.67 23.09 35.24
CA GLU A 131 -31.23 23.24 36.64
C GLU A 131 -29.72 23.50 36.75
N VAL A 132 -28.90 22.78 35.98
CA VAL A 132 -27.45 23.04 35.90
C VAL A 132 -27.18 24.37 35.19
N GLY A 133 -27.92 24.69 34.13
CA GLY A 133 -27.83 25.95 33.40
C GLY A 133 -28.05 27.17 34.29
N ARG A 134 -29.11 27.17 35.10
CA ARG A 134 -29.40 28.23 36.11
C ARG A 134 -28.26 28.42 37.13
N LYS A 135 -27.57 27.35 37.51
CA LYS A 135 -26.41 27.38 38.43
C LYS A 135 -25.12 27.82 37.74
N ARG A 136 -24.93 27.44 36.46
CA ARG A 136 -23.75 27.76 35.65
C ARG A 136 -23.76 29.19 35.14
N VAL A 137 -24.90 29.63 34.62
CA VAL A 137 -25.13 30.89 33.91
C VAL A 137 -26.37 31.58 34.51
N PRO A 138 -26.27 32.13 35.73
CA PRO A 138 -27.36 32.88 36.38
C PRO A 138 -27.63 34.24 35.73
N GLU A 139 -26.79 34.70 34.79
CA GLU A 139 -26.95 35.96 34.06
C GLU A 139 -27.97 35.87 32.90
N VAL A 140 -28.62 34.70 32.73
CA VAL A 140 -29.52 34.35 31.63
C VAL A 140 -30.84 33.85 32.20
N VAL A 141 -31.97 34.19 31.56
CA VAL A 141 -33.29 33.79 32.02
C VAL A 141 -33.70 32.44 31.41
N TRP A 142 -33.89 31.46 32.28
CA TRP A 142 -34.00 30.03 31.94
C TRP A 142 -35.44 29.50 31.93
N HIS A 143 -35.88 28.99 30.79
CA HIS A 143 -37.18 28.35 30.54
C HIS A 143 -37.04 26.82 30.37
N LEU A 144 -38.08 26.08 30.74
CA LEU A 144 -38.15 24.62 30.59
C LEU A 144 -39.32 24.24 29.66
N GLY A 145 -39.03 23.50 28.58
CA GLY A 145 -40.02 23.01 27.63
C GLY A 145 -39.46 22.78 26.22
N TRP A 146 -40.21 22.07 25.37
CA TRP A 146 -39.89 21.95 23.95
C TRP A 146 -40.48 23.13 23.18
N ALA A 147 -39.79 23.62 22.15
CA ALA A 147 -40.17 24.86 21.46
C ALA A 147 -41.51 24.77 20.72
N GLU A 148 -41.92 23.58 20.27
CA GLU A 148 -43.24 23.36 19.67
C GLU A 148 -44.38 23.29 20.70
N GLU A 149 -44.08 23.22 21.99
CA GLU A 149 -45.06 23.02 23.08
C GLU A 149 -45.11 24.18 24.09
N VAL A 150 -43.99 24.88 24.31
CA VAL A 150 -43.91 25.95 25.31
C VAL A 150 -44.65 27.22 24.86
N GLU A 151 -45.39 27.82 25.78
CA GLU A 151 -45.98 29.15 25.62
C GLU A 151 -45.09 30.19 26.31
N LEU A 152 -44.52 31.11 25.55
CA LEU A 152 -43.66 32.20 26.02
C LEU A 152 -44.03 33.50 25.28
N PRO A 153 -43.81 34.69 25.89
CA PRO A 153 -43.94 35.95 25.17
C PRO A 153 -42.94 36.01 24.01
N PRO A 154 -43.29 36.64 22.87
CA PRO A 154 -42.42 36.67 21.71
C PRO A 154 -41.09 37.39 21.99
N PHE A 155 -40.05 36.90 21.32
CA PHE A 155 -38.69 37.41 21.37
C PHE A 155 -38.37 38.24 20.11
N ASP A 156 -37.32 39.04 20.18
CA ASP A 156 -36.85 39.90 19.09
C ASP A 156 -35.85 39.17 18.20
N THR A 157 -35.06 38.26 18.80
CA THR A 157 -34.18 37.31 18.09
C THR A 157 -34.41 35.88 18.59
N LEU A 158 -34.52 34.92 17.66
CA LEU A 158 -34.66 33.48 17.94
C LEU A 158 -33.51 32.68 17.33
N LEU A 159 -32.70 32.04 18.17
CA LEU A 159 -31.51 31.29 17.78
C LEU A 159 -31.81 29.79 17.71
N LEU A 160 -31.84 29.25 16.49
CA LEU A 160 -32.14 27.86 16.13
C LEU A 160 -30.86 27.13 15.67
N LEU A 161 -29.87 27.06 16.55
CA LEU A 161 -28.45 26.79 16.19
C LEU A 161 -28.04 25.30 16.13
N SER A 162 -28.99 24.39 16.29
CA SER A 162 -28.81 22.94 16.07
C SER A 162 -30.13 22.26 15.68
N VAL A 163 -30.98 22.93 14.88
CA VAL A 163 -32.37 22.48 14.64
C VAL A 163 -32.43 21.40 13.55
N PHE A 164 -32.23 20.14 13.97
CA PHE A 164 -33.29 19.11 14.09
C PHE A 164 -32.78 17.70 14.48
N PRO A 165 -32.41 17.41 15.75
CA PRO A 165 -32.15 16.06 16.25
C PRO A 165 -33.30 15.47 17.08
N GLU A 166 -34.56 15.62 16.64
CA GLU A 166 -35.72 14.97 17.26
C GLU A 166 -36.25 13.80 16.41
N GLY A 167 -35.59 12.65 16.50
CA GLY A 167 -36.09 11.35 16.00
C GLY A 167 -35.85 11.09 14.51
N LEU A 168 -35.04 11.94 13.86
CA LEU A 168 -34.78 11.92 12.42
C LEU A 168 -33.28 11.76 12.10
N VAL A 169 -32.49 11.31 13.08
CA VAL A 169 -31.07 10.98 12.93
C VAL A 169 -30.95 9.45 12.97
N ASP A 170 -30.47 8.88 11.88
CA ASP A 170 -30.06 7.49 11.78
C ASP A 170 -28.64 7.44 11.18
N GLN A 171 -28.01 6.27 11.23
CA GLN A 171 -26.63 6.10 10.76
C GLN A 171 -26.46 6.13 9.23
N GLY A 172 -27.55 6.29 8.46
CA GLY A 172 -27.56 6.36 7.00
C GLY A 172 -27.86 7.75 6.43
N LEU A 173 -28.04 8.79 7.27
CA LEU A 173 -28.39 10.13 6.80
C LEU A 173 -27.22 10.80 6.06
N GLU A 174 -27.44 11.15 4.79
CA GLU A 174 -26.44 11.82 3.95
C GLU A 174 -26.02 13.19 4.50
N SER A 175 -24.74 13.54 4.31
CA SER A 175 -24.16 14.79 4.83
C SER A 175 -24.71 16.06 4.18
N ARG A 176 -25.28 15.96 2.96
CA ARG A 176 -26.00 17.05 2.28
C ARG A 176 -27.24 16.50 1.57
N LEU A 177 -28.35 17.23 1.62
CA LEU A 177 -29.63 16.87 1.00
C LEU A 177 -30.08 17.93 -0.02
N ALA A 178 -30.73 17.48 -1.10
CA ALA A 178 -31.47 18.36 -2.01
C ALA A 178 -32.66 19.04 -1.30
N PRO A 179 -33.12 20.23 -1.72
CA PRO A 179 -34.18 20.99 -1.04
C PRO A 179 -35.46 20.18 -0.78
N GLU A 180 -35.98 19.48 -1.79
CA GLU A 180 -37.18 18.64 -1.70
C GLU A 180 -37.00 17.47 -0.72
N ALA A 181 -35.82 16.84 -0.72
CA ALA A 181 -35.50 15.75 0.19
C ALA A 181 -35.37 16.26 1.63
N PHE A 182 -34.75 17.43 1.82
CA PHE A 182 -34.64 18.11 3.11
C PHE A 182 -36.02 18.50 3.67
N TRP A 183 -36.87 19.16 2.88
CA TRP A 183 -38.22 19.55 3.32
C TRP A 183 -39.06 18.34 3.73
N LYS A 184 -39.00 17.26 2.94
CA LYS A 184 -39.73 16.01 3.20
C LYS A 184 -39.18 15.24 4.40
N ARG A 185 -37.85 15.18 4.59
CA ARG A 185 -37.22 14.46 5.71
C ARG A 185 -37.46 15.15 7.05
N PHE A 186 -37.39 16.48 7.09
CA PHE A 186 -37.50 17.24 8.35
C PHE A 186 -38.90 17.83 8.61
N ALA A 187 -39.89 17.51 7.76
CA ALA A 187 -41.24 18.10 7.79
C ALA A 187 -41.18 19.65 7.88
N PHE A 188 -40.31 20.25 7.08
CA PHE A 188 -39.82 21.63 7.28
C PHE A 188 -40.97 22.67 7.31
N PHE A 189 -41.89 22.56 6.35
CA PHE A 189 -43.05 23.45 6.24
C PHE A 189 -44.11 23.25 7.33
N GLU A 190 -44.06 22.12 8.04
CA GLU A 190 -44.98 21.79 9.15
C GLU A 190 -44.39 22.21 10.50
N ARG A 191 -43.10 21.93 10.74
CA ARG A 191 -42.43 22.24 12.02
C ARG A 191 -42.06 23.70 12.18
N LEU A 192 -41.47 24.35 11.16
CA LEU A 192 -40.92 25.70 11.32
C LEU A 192 -41.94 26.76 11.78
N PRO A 193 -43.21 26.75 11.33
CA PRO A 193 -44.25 27.64 11.87
C PRO A 193 -44.42 27.55 13.41
N LEU A 194 -44.20 26.39 14.01
CA LEU A 194 -44.34 26.18 15.46
C LEU A 194 -43.24 26.92 16.24
N PHE A 195 -41.99 26.92 15.74
CA PHE A 195 -40.91 27.73 16.30
C PHE A 195 -41.12 29.23 16.05
N ALA A 196 -41.59 29.58 14.85
CA ALA A 196 -41.82 30.97 14.44
C ALA A 196 -42.85 31.71 15.30
N ARG A 197 -43.70 31.03 16.08
CA ARG A 197 -44.61 31.67 17.05
C ARG A 197 -43.86 32.40 18.18
N LEU A 198 -42.67 31.92 18.56
CA LEU A 198 -41.84 32.48 19.63
C LEU A 198 -41.11 33.78 19.20
N LEU A 199 -41.22 34.18 17.94
CA LEU A 199 -40.56 35.34 17.35
C LEU A 199 -41.62 36.41 17.01
N ARG A 200 -41.37 37.68 17.33
CA ARG A 200 -42.27 38.79 16.93
C ARG A 200 -42.27 38.98 15.39
N PRO A 201 -43.32 39.54 14.77
CA PRO A 201 -43.22 40.07 13.41
C PRO A 201 -42.06 41.08 13.31
N GLY A 202 -41.30 41.02 12.22
CA GLY A 202 -40.04 41.76 12.06
C GLY A 202 -38.87 41.27 12.95
N GLY A 203 -39.08 40.25 13.79
CA GLY A 203 -38.03 39.62 14.59
C GLY A 203 -37.05 38.80 13.74
N LEU A 204 -35.83 38.65 14.23
CA LEU A 204 -34.75 37.93 13.57
C LEU A 204 -34.74 36.43 13.92
N LEU A 205 -34.93 35.58 12.92
CA LEU A 205 -34.63 34.15 13.01
C LEU A 205 -33.17 33.92 12.62
N VAL A 206 -32.44 33.09 13.37
CA VAL A 206 -31.08 32.65 13.00
C VAL A 206 -31.00 31.13 13.10
N TYR A 207 -30.96 30.46 11.95
CA TYR A 207 -30.78 29.01 11.85
C TYR A 207 -29.30 28.63 11.74
N GLY A 208 -28.89 27.59 12.47
CA GLY A 208 -27.56 26.98 12.39
C GLY A 208 -27.63 25.46 12.52
N HIS A 209 -26.63 24.76 11.99
CA HIS A 209 -26.64 23.30 11.86
C HIS A 209 -25.47 22.65 12.63
N GLY A 210 -25.66 21.43 13.14
CA GLY A 210 -24.67 20.74 13.97
C GLY A 210 -23.85 19.65 13.23
N PRO A 211 -22.86 19.03 13.92
CA PRO A 211 -21.98 17.99 13.35
C PRO A 211 -22.64 16.62 13.11
N PHE A 212 -23.95 16.47 13.36
CA PHE A 212 -24.66 15.19 13.39
C PHE A 212 -25.83 15.09 12.40
N LEU A 213 -25.98 16.04 11.49
CA LEU A 213 -27.21 16.26 10.72
C LEU A 213 -26.93 16.49 9.22
N GLY A 214 -27.89 16.09 8.39
CA GLY A 214 -27.83 16.22 6.92
C GLY A 214 -28.18 17.63 6.43
N LYS A 215 -27.22 18.28 5.77
CA LYS A 215 -27.22 19.74 5.52
C LYS A 215 -27.98 20.12 4.26
N SER A 216 -28.79 21.17 4.31
CA SER A 216 -29.32 21.81 3.10
C SER A 216 -29.50 23.32 3.36
N PRO A 217 -28.42 24.13 3.30
CA PRO A 217 -28.56 25.58 3.42
C PRO A 217 -29.48 26.14 2.34
N GLU A 218 -29.42 25.62 1.11
CA GLU A 218 -30.34 25.96 0.02
C GLU A 218 -31.79 25.62 0.38
N GLY A 219 -32.05 24.42 0.94
CA GLY A 219 -33.38 24.03 1.39
C GLY A 219 -33.93 24.88 2.55
N VAL A 220 -33.07 25.32 3.48
CA VAL A 220 -33.48 26.24 4.56
C VAL A 220 -33.79 27.63 3.99
N GLU A 221 -32.90 28.18 3.16
CA GLU A 221 -33.08 29.49 2.53
C GLU A 221 -34.35 29.55 1.65
N GLU A 222 -34.50 28.61 0.72
CA GLU A 222 -35.67 28.56 -0.15
C GLU A 222 -36.94 28.20 0.63
N GLY A 223 -36.86 27.32 1.62
CA GLY A 223 -37.98 27.02 2.50
C GLY A 223 -38.48 28.25 3.27
N LEU A 224 -37.58 29.08 3.78
CA LEU A 224 -37.89 30.36 4.42
C LEU A 224 -38.55 31.34 3.43
N ARG A 225 -38.02 31.45 2.21
CA ARG A 225 -38.60 32.28 1.13
C ARG A 225 -40.00 31.80 0.72
N ARG A 226 -40.19 30.48 0.54
CA ARG A 226 -41.49 29.83 0.25
C ARG A 226 -42.51 29.99 1.39
N LEU A 227 -42.06 30.15 2.64
CA LEU A 227 -42.88 30.52 3.79
C LEU A 227 -43.11 32.03 3.94
N GLY A 228 -42.51 32.88 3.11
CA GLY A 228 -42.72 34.33 3.12
C GLY A 228 -41.80 35.14 4.03
N PHE A 229 -40.72 34.56 4.58
CA PHE A 229 -39.73 35.33 5.34
C PHE A 229 -38.94 36.30 4.43
N ASP A 230 -38.69 37.51 4.94
CA ASP A 230 -37.90 38.53 4.23
C ASP A 230 -36.43 38.56 4.69
N ARG A 231 -35.57 39.25 3.91
CA ARG A 231 -34.12 39.41 4.16
C ARG A 231 -33.39 38.09 4.48
N VAL A 232 -33.70 37.04 3.71
CA VAL A 232 -33.08 35.71 3.87
C VAL A 232 -31.63 35.72 3.38
N GLU A 233 -30.69 35.89 4.31
CA GLU A 233 -29.23 35.98 4.13
C GLU A 233 -28.53 34.69 4.61
N ARG A 234 -27.48 34.25 3.91
CA ARG A 234 -26.58 33.20 4.39
C ARG A 234 -25.22 33.78 4.74
N VAL A 235 -24.71 33.42 5.92
CA VAL A 235 -23.39 33.80 6.44
C VAL A 235 -22.56 32.53 6.66
N GLY A 236 -21.34 32.49 6.13
CA GLY A 236 -20.46 31.32 6.22
C GLY A 236 -20.63 30.32 5.07
N GLU A 237 -19.78 29.29 5.07
CA GLU A 237 -19.59 28.36 3.95
C GLU A 237 -19.33 26.93 4.43
N GLY A 238 -19.59 25.96 3.54
CA GLY A 238 -19.34 24.54 3.79
C GLY A 238 -20.14 24.00 4.97
N GLU A 239 -19.43 23.52 5.99
CA GLU A 239 -20.04 22.96 7.19
C GLU A 239 -20.50 24.00 8.21
N TYR A 240 -20.00 25.24 8.13
CA TYR A 240 -20.20 26.29 9.13
C TYR A 240 -20.96 27.46 8.49
N PHE A 241 -22.30 27.39 8.59
CA PHE A 241 -23.19 28.43 8.05
C PHE A 241 -24.26 28.84 9.07
N LEU A 242 -24.75 30.07 8.91
CA LEU A 242 -25.99 30.57 9.48
C LEU A 242 -26.91 31.00 8.34
N VAL A 243 -28.21 30.72 8.46
CA VAL A 243 -29.25 31.37 7.64
C VAL A 243 -30.03 32.31 8.53
N LEU A 244 -30.02 33.60 8.19
CA LEU A 244 -30.71 34.66 8.90
C LEU A 244 -31.93 35.09 8.09
N ALA A 245 -33.05 35.35 8.76
CA ALA A 245 -34.29 35.76 8.11
C ALA A 245 -35.16 36.60 9.05
N ARG A 246 -35.94 37.54 8.50
CA ARG A 246 -36.90 38.34 9.26
C ARG A 246 -38.30 37.75 9.12
N LYS A 247 -38.99 37.59 10.26
CA LYS A 247 -40.32 36.99 10.30
C LYS A 247 -41.37 37.95 9.72
N PRO A 248 -42.24 37.51 8.79
CA PRO A 248 -43.33 38.32 8.25
C PRO A 248 -44.53 38.34 9.21
N GLU A 249 -45.57 39.10 8.86
CA GLU A 249 -46.85 39.07 9.58
C GLU A 249 -47.57 37.70 9.46
N ALA A 250 -47.42 36.97 8.33
CA ALA A 250 -48.04 35.66 8.06
C ALA A 250 -47.26 34.80 7.01
N LEU A 251 -47.59 33.51 6.84
CA LEU A 251 -46.83 32.50 6.04
C LEU A 251 -47.63 31.87 4.84
N ALA A 252 -46.99 31.14 3.89
CA ALA A 252 -47.53 30.77 2.53
C ALA A 252 -47.36 29.26 2.02
N ALA A 253 -47.75 28.92 0.74
CA ALA A 253 -47.87 27.53 0.12
C ALA A 253 -47.67 27.42 -1.46
N VAL A 254 -47.49 26.20 -2.11
CA VAL A 254 -46.72 26.00 -3.45
C VAL A 254 -47.13 24.81 -4.47
N ARG A 255 -46.98 24.90 -5.87
CA ARG A 255 -47.13 23.85 -7.02
C ARG A 255 -46.47 24.15 -8.48
N LEU A 256 -46.56 23.26 -9.55
CA LEU A 256 -45.89 23.24 -10.95
C LEU A 256 -46.62 22.44 -12.16
N GLU A 257 -46.26 22.51 -13.51
CA GLU A 257 -46.50 21.53 -14.71
C GLU A 257 -46.15 22.01 -16.23
N GLU A 258 -46.04 21.16 -17.33
CA GLU A 258 -45.44 21.42 -18.75
C GLU A 258 -45.96 20.62 -20.08
N ARG A 259 -45.51 20.86 -21.39
CA ARG A 259 -45.89 20.13 -22.72
C ARG A 259 -45.09 20.29 -24.13
N GLU A 260 -45.57 19.81 -25.34
CA GLU A 260 -44.83 19.41 -26.65
C GLU A 260 -45.50 19.65 -28.12
N ALA A 261 -44.96 19.20 -29.32
CA ALA A 261 -45.26 19.63 -30.78
C ALA A 261 -45.12 18.63 -32.07
N PRO A 262 -45.36 19.01 -33.41
CA PRO A 262 -45.57 18.13 -34.67
C PRO A 262 -44.72 18.31 -36.06
N SER A 263 -45.22 17.97 -37.31
CA SER A 263 -44.47 17.55 -38.60
C SER A 263 -44.96 17.97 -40.10
N PRO A 264 -44.30 17.61 -41.29
CA PRO A 264 -44.46 18.13 -42.74
C PRO A 264 -44.85 17.16 -43.97
N GLU A 265 -44.78 17.55 -45.30
CA GLU A 265 -45.33 16.85 -46.57
C GLU A 265 -44.92 17.38 -48.06
N GLU A 266 -44.29 16.61 -49.02
CA GLU A 266 -43.87 17.01 -50.46
C GLU A 266 -43.52 15.84 -51.53
N ALA A 267 -43.52 15.96 -52.93
CA ALA A 267 -42.96 14.91 -53.92
C ALA A 267 -42.74 14.95 -55.53
N GLU A 268 -43.55 15.50 -56.48
CA GLU A 268 -43.77 14.83 -57.83
C GLU A 268 -43.07 15.28 -59.18
N GLU A 269 -42.43 16.46 -59.34
CA GLU A 269 -42.13 17.05 -60.69
C GLU A 269 -40.95 16.48 -61.53
N VAL A 270 -40.14 15.55 -61.01
CA VAL A 270 -38.72 15.37 -61.42
C VAL A 270 -38.49 14.70 -62.81
N ALA A 271 -39.47 14.01 -63.40
CA ALA A 271 -39.20 12.91 -64.34
C ALA A 271 -38.84 13.26 -65.81
N VAL A 272 -39.03 14.50 -66.29
CA VAL A 272 -38.94 14.80 -67.76
C VAL A 272 -37.54 15.23 -68.22
N ALA A 273 -36.74 15.84 -67.35
CA ALA A 273 -35.50 16.55 -67.73
C ALA A 273 -34.30 15.64 -68.12
N LEU A 274 -34.51 14.32 -68.25
CA LEU A 274 -33.47 13.30 -68.04
C LEU A 274 -32.85 12.75 -69.35
N GLU A 275 -33.40 13.12 -70.50
CA GLU A 275 -33.06 12.53 -71.80
C GLU A 275 -32.14 13.44 -72.65
N GLU A 276 -32.46 14.74 -72.77
CA GLU A 276 -31.73 15.69 -73.62
C GLU A 276 -30.25 15.84 -73.24
N ALA A 277 -29.96 15.90 -71.94
CA ALA A 277 -28.60 16.10 -71.41
C ALA A 277 -27.62 14.97 -71.79
N ARG A 278 -28.14 13.80 -72.14
CA ARG A 278 -27.39 12.59 -72.48
C ARG A 278 -26.48 12.80 -73.70
N ALA A 279 -27.01 13.46 -74.73
CA ALA A 279 -26.29 13.73 -75.98
C ALA A 279 -25.18 14.78 -75.84
N LEU A 280 -25.35 15.76 -74.95
CA LEU A 280 -24.39 16.85 -74.75
C LEU A 280 -23.09 16.39 -74.07
N LEU A 281 -23.14 15.32 -73.26
CA LEU A 281 -21.97 14.70 -72.64
C LEU A 281 -21.00 14.09 -73.66
N GLU A 282 -21.52 13.41 -74.69
CA GLU A 282 -20.68 12.68 -75.66
C GLU A 282 -19.95 13.64 -76.60
N ALA A 283 -20.53 14.81 -76.87
CA ALA A 283 -19.89 15.90 -77.59
C ALA A 283 -18.86 16.69 -76.74
N GLY A 284 -18.63 16.31 -75.47
CA GLY A 284 -17.74 17.02 -74.55
C GLY A 284 -18.29 18.36 -74.03
N ARG A 285 -19.58 18.66 -74.26
CA ARG A 285 -20.23 19.94 -73.90
C ARG A 285 -20.81 19.88 -72.49
N TYR A 286 -19.96 19.51 -71.53
CA TYR A 286 -20.36 19.16 -70.16
C TYR A 286 -21.15 20.26 -69.43
N ALA A 287 -20.82 21.53 -69.66
CA ALA A 287 -21.53 22.65 -69.04
C ALA A 287 -22.97 22.84 -69.55
N GLU A 288 -23.23 22.42 -70.79
CA GLU A 288 -24.57 22.50 -71.41
C GLU A 288 -25.41 21.28 -71.03
N ALA A 289 -24.80 20.09 -70.94
CA ALA A 289 -25.45 18.91 -70.36
C ALA A 289 -25.94 19.17 -68.93
N LEU A 290 -25.14 19.88 -68.13
CA LEU A 290 -25.47 20.25 -66.75
C LEU A 290 -26.66 21.23 -66.65
N ALA A 291 -26.83 22.12 -67.63
CA ALA A 291 -27.87 23.14 -67.61
C ALA A 291 -29.29 22.58 -67.80
N LEU A 292 -29.43 21.34 -68.28
CA LEU A 292 -30.70 20.66 -68.51
C LEU A 292 -31.11 19.72 -67.36
N LEU A 293 -30.23 19.45 -66.39
CA LEU A 293 -30.45 18.46 -65.34
C LEU A 293 -30.65 19.13 -63.97
N PRO A 294 -31.82 18.98 -63.31
CA PRO A 294 -32.05 19.57 -61.99
C PRO A 294 -31.08 19.02 -60.94
N GLU A 295 -30.87 19.78 -59.87
CA GLU A 295 -29.87 19.44 -58.84
C GLU A 295 -30.32 18.24 -57.99
N GLU A 296 -31.63 18.14 -57.79
CA GLU A 296 -32.35 17.09 -57.08
C GLU A 296 -32.64 15.85 -57.95
N ALA A 297 -32.20 15.83 -59.22
CA ALA A 297 -32.55 14.78 -60.18
C ALA A 297 -32.13 13.38 -59.69
N GLU A 298 -33.02 12.40 -59.84
CA GLU A 298 -32.77 11.00 -59.47
C GLU A 298 -32.63 10.05 -60.67
N GLY A 299 -32.06 8.87 -60.42
CA GLY A 299 -31.81 7.84 -61.41
C GLY A 299 -30.88 8.32 -62.54
N GLU A 300 -31.23 7.95 -63.77
CA GLU A 300 -30.33 8.12 -64.92
C GLU A 300 -29.94 9.59 -65.19
N ALA A 301 -30.81 10.55 -64.85
CA ALA A 301 -30.48 11.98 -64.89
C ALA A 301 -29.27 12.32 -64.02
N ALA A 302 -29.25 11.76 -62.82
CA ALA A 302 -28.23 11.98 -61.82
C ALA A 302 -26.89 11.36 -62.24
N TYR A 303 -26.92 10.22 -62.95
CA TYR A 303 -25.72 9.65 -63.59
C TYR A 303 -25.10 10.65 -64.56
N LEU A 304 -25.93 11.23 -65.43
CA LEU A 304 -25.50 12.12 -66.50
C LEU A 304 -25.01 13.47 -65.96
N ARG A 305 -25.70 14.04 -64.97
CA ARG A 305 -25.27 15.23 -64.23
C ARG A 305 -23.93 14.97 -63.55
N GLY A 306 -23.81 13.81 -62.90
CA GLY A 306 -22.58 13.31 -62.29
C GLY A 306 -21.39 13.23 -63.25
N ARG A 307 -21.60 12.67 -64.46
CA ARG A 307 -20.58 12.61 -65.52
C ARG A 307 -20.11 13.99 -65.99
N ALA A 308 -21.03 14.93 -66.20
CA ALA A 308 -20.69 16.32 -66.56
C ALA A 308 -19.84 16.98 -65.47
N LEU A 309 -20.30 16.89 -64.22
CA LEU A 309 -19.67 17.55 -63.07
C LEU A 309 -18.28 16.99 -62.77
N PHE A 310 -18.09 15.67 -62.84
CA PHE A 310 -16.77 15.06 -62.67
C PHE A 310 -15.76 15.53 -63.73
N ALA A 311 -16.19 15.62 -65.00
CA ALA A 311 -15.34 16.12 -66.09
C ALA A 311 -15.01 17.62 -65.98
N LEU A 312 -15.85 18.39 -65.26
CA LEU A 312 -15.64 19.81 -64.94
C LEU A 312 -14.94 20.03 -63.58
N SER A 313 -14.42 18.98 -62.95
CA SER A 313 -13.82 19.01 -61.59
C SER A 313 -14.75 19.51 -60.47
N ARG A 314 -16.07 19.52 -60.69
CA ARG A 314 -17.10 19.85 -59.69
C ARG A 314 -17.47 18.63 -58.86
N HIS A 315 -16.46 18.06 -58.20
CA HIS A 315 -16.53 16.70 -57.63
C HIS A 315 -17.61 16.51 -56.55
N ALA A 316 -17.97 17.54 -55.77
CA ALA A 316 -18.97 17.44 -54.71
C ALA A 316 -20.37 17.18 -55.26
N GLU A 317 -20.81 18.06 -56.17
CA GLU A 317 -22.05 17.91 -56.91
C GLU A 317 -22.06 16.65 -57.78
N ALA A 318 -20.88 16.25 -58.29
CA ALA A 318 -20.74 15.00 -59.03
C ALA A 318 -21.04 13.79 -58.14
N GLU A 319 -20.56 13.75 -56.89
CA GLU A 319 -20.88 12.67 -55.96
C GLU A 319 -22.37 12.64 -55.61
N GLU A 320 -22.97 13.80 -55.35
CA GLU A 320 -24.37 13.89 -54.97
C GLU A 320 -25.31 13.40 -56.09
N ALA A 321 -25.00 13.77 -57.34
CA ALA A 321 -25.70 13.28 -58.52
C ALA A 321 -25.42 11.78 -58.78
N LEU A 322 -24.15 11.33 -58.72
CA LEU A 322 -23.82 9.90 -58.90
C LEU A 322 -24.40 9.02 -57.77
N ARG A 323 -24.64 9.55 -56.56
CA ARG A 323 -25.36 8.87 -55.46
C ARG A 323 -26.83 8.65 -55.78
N ARG A 324 -27.50 9.66 -56.33
CA ARG A 324 -28.90 9.59 -56.77
C ARG A 324 -29.07 8.67 -58.01
N ALA A 325 -27.98 8.25 -58.65
CA ALA A 325 -27.99 7.57 -59.95
C ALA A 325 -28.30 6.07 -59.95
N LEU A 326 -27.89 5.34 -58.91
CA LEU A 326 -28.19 3.92 -58.69
C LEU A 326 -27.78 2.95 -59.82
N SER A 327 -26.72 3.24 -60.58
CA SER A 327 -26.15 2.35 -61.62
C SER A 327 -24.68 1.95 -61.34
N GLU A 328 -24.22 0.83 -61.91
CA GLU A 328 -22.88 0.31 -61.62
C GLU A 328 -21.76 1.20 -62.18
N GLU A 329 -21.95 1.77 -63.38
CA GLU A 329 -21.03 2.73 -63.98
C GLU A 329 -21.05 4.10 -63.27
N ALA A 330 -22.19 4.47 -62.66
CA ALA A 330 -22.23 5.62 -61.77
C ALA A 330 -21.35 5.36 -60.54
N GLU A 331 -21.48 4.22 -59.86
CA GLU A 331 -20.64 3.87 -58.71
C GLU A 331 -19.15 3.74 -59.05
N ASP A 332 -18.78 3.25 -60.24
CA ASP A 332 -17.39 3.24 -60.75
C ASP A 332 -16.79 4.66 -60.85
N LEU A 333 -17.56 5.63 -61.35
CA LEU A 333 -17.11 7.01 -61.47
C LEU A 333 -17.19 7.76 -60.13
N ARG A 334 -18.20 7.43 -59.32
CA ARG A 334 -18.43 7.99 -57.98
C ARG A 334 -17.30 7.63 -57.04
N ALA A 335 -16.79 6.40 -57.12
CA ALA A 335 -15.61 5.99 -56.36
C ALA A 335 -14.36 6.84 -56.69
N LEU A 336 -14.24 7.35 -57.93
CA LEU A 336 -13.20 8.31 -58.29
C LEU A 336 -13.53 9.74 -57.80
N ALA A 337 -14.80 10.18 -57.90
CA ALA A 337 -15.25 11.48 -57.38
C ALA A 337 -15.01 11.59 -55.86
N LEU A 338 -15.34 10.54 -55.10
CA LEU A 338 -15.11 10.41 -53.67
C LEU A 338 -13.61 10.52 -53.32
N VAL A 339 -12.71 9.99 -54.15
CA VAL A 339 -11.25 10.11 -53.94
C VAL A 339 -10.73 11.55 -54.14
N GLU A 340 -11.31 12.32 -55.06
CA GLU A 340 -10.97 13.74 -55.23
C GLU A 340 -11.60 14.64 -54.15
N LEU A 341 -12.66 14.16 -53.47
CA LEU A 341 -13.26 14.81 -52.30
C LEU A 341 -12.58 14.48 -50.96
N GLY A 342 -11.76 13.43 -50.92
CA GLY A 342 -11.22 12.89 -49.66
C GLY A 342 -12.17 11.95 -48.90
N GLU A 343 -13.26 11.53 -49.52
CA GLU A 343 -14.28 10.59 -49.00
C GLU A 343 -13.84 9.12 -49.12
N TYR A 344 -12.62 8.84 -48.62
CA TYR A 344 -11.88 7.61 -48.93
C TYR A 344 -12.56 6.32 -48.44
N GLU A 345 -13.22 6.33 -47.29
CA GLU A 345 -13.96 5.15 -46.79
C GLU A 345 -15.09 4.72 -47.75
N ARG A 346 -15.82 5.71 -48.28
CA ARG A 346 -16.94 5.50 -49.19
C ARG A 346 -16.47 4.99 -50.55
N ALA A 347 -15.31 5.43 -51.01
CA ALA A 347 -14.69 4.99 -52.26
C ALA A 347 -14.10 3.56 -52.20
N ARG A 348 -13.58 3.17 -51.03
CA ARG A 348 -12.71 1.99 -50.86
C ARG A 348 -13.28 0.71 -51.44
N GLY A 349 -14.48 0.31 -51.03
CA GLY A 349 -15.02 -1.03 -51.35
C GLY A 349 -15.18 -1.27 -52.86
N ARG A 350 -15.55 -0.22 -53.61
CA ARG A 350 -15.64 -0.28 -55.08
C ARG A 350 -14.25 -0.28 -55.72
N LEU A 351 -13.31 0.54 -55.23
CA LEU A 351 -11.94 0.56 -55.75
C LEU A 351 -11.14 -0.73 -55.49
N GLU A 352 -11.38 -1.42 -54.38
CA GLU A 352 -10.79 -2.74 -54.09
C GLU A 352 -11.18 -3.78 -55.16
N ALA A 353 -12.42 -3.74 -55.68
CA ALA A 353 -12.85 -4.58 -56.81
C ALA A 353 -12.26 -4.12 -58.16
N LEU A 354 -12.08 -2.81 -58.37
CA LEU A 354 -11.62 -2.23 -59.63
C LEU A 354 -10.10 -2.30 -59.85
N ALA A 355 -9.30 -2.51 -58.80
CA ALA A 355 -7.84 -2.53 -58.88
C ALA A 355 -7.24 -3.57 -59.84
N VAL A 356 -7.99 -4.64 -60.17
CA VAL A 356 -7.63 -5.62 -61.20
C VAL A 356 -7.53 -4.99 -62.60
N ARG A 357 -8.31 -3.92 -62.87
CA ARG A 357 -8.28 -3.17 -64.15
C ARG A 357 -7.04 -2.28 -64.32
N GLY A 358 -6.20 -2.15 -63.29
CA GLY A 358 -4.90 -1.47 -63.36
C GLY A 358 -4.96 0.07 -63.44
N GLY A 359 -3.78 0.68 -63.71
CA GLY A 359 -3.62 2.11 -63.97
C GLY A 359 -4.29 3.02 -62.94
N ARG A 360 -5.18 3.91 -63.42
CA ARG A 360 -5.85 4.93 -62.59
C ARG A 360 -6.59 4.37 -61.37
N TYR A 361 -7.13 3.15 -61.46
CA TYR A 361 -7.86 2.53 -60.35
C TYR A 361 -6.91 2.07 -59.23
N ARG A 362 -5.68 1.65 -59.57
CA ARG A 362 -4.63 1.36 -58.58
C ARG A 362 -4.07 2.64 -57.97
N LEU A 363 -3.86 3.70 -58.76
CA LEU A 363 -3.47 5.02 -58.26
C LEU A 363 -4.51 5.59 -57.27
N ALA A 364 -5.80 5.50 -57.61
CA ALA A 364 -6.89 5.92 -56.73
C ALA A 364 -7.01 5.06 -55.46
N LEU A 365 -6.90 3.72 -55.57
CA LEU A 365 -6.88 2.84 -54.39
C LEU A 365 -5.65 3.07 -53.51
N GLY A 366 -4.50 3.37 -54.11
CA GLY A 366 -3.29 3.78 -53.40
C GLY A 366 -3.52 5.06 -52.58
N ARG A 367 -4.17 6.08 -53.17
CA ARG A 367 -4.57 7.31 -52.45
C ARG A 367 -5.53 7.03 -51.28
N VAL A 368 -6.54 6.18 -51.47
CA VAL A 368 -7.42 5.70 -50.39
C VAL A 368 -6.60 5.06 -49.26
N TYR A 369 -5.75 4.10 -49.60
CA TYR A 369 -4.93 3.38 -48.62
C TYR A 369 -3.91 4.29 -47.91
N LEU A 370 -3.34 5.28 -48.60
CA LEU A 370 -2.43 6.26 -48.01
C LEU A 370 -3.16 7.11 -46.96
N ALA A 371 -4.35 7.65 -47.29
CA ALA A 371 -5.17 8.43 -46.37
C ALA A 371 -5.68 7.59 -45.17
N GLN A 372 -6.04 6.33 -45.39
CA GLN A 372 -6.43 5.37 -44.34
C GLN A 372 -5.26 4.89 -43.47
N GLY A 373 -4.03 5.32 -43.73
CA GLY A 373 -2.87 4.84 -43.00
C GLY A 373 -2.46 3.39 -43.33
N ARG A 374 -2.97 2.79 -44.40
CA ARG A 374 -2.60 1.45 -44.91
C ARG A 374 -1.36 1.52 -45.81
N TYR A 375 -0.29 2.17 -45.32
CA TYR A 375 0.89 2.54 -46.13
C TYR A 375 1.56 1.39 -46.89
N ALA A 376 1.57 0.16 -46.35
CA ALA A 376 2.13 -0.99 -47.06
C ALA A 376 1.30 -1.37 -48.30
N ASP A 377 -0.02 -1.40 -48.15
CA ASP A 377 -0.93 -1.66 -49.27
C ASP A 377 -0.89 -0.50 -50.28
N ALA A 378 -0.82 0.74 -49.80
CA ALA A 378 -0.69 1.93 -50.63
C ALA A 378 0.57 1.89 -51.49
N LEU A 379 1.75 1.64 -50.88
CA LEU A 379 3.03 1.55 -51.59
C LEU A 379 2.99 0.48 -52.68
N ARG A 380 2.40 -0.68 -52.38
CA ARG A 380 2.18 -1.74 -53.37
C ARG A 380 1.32 -1.24 -54.54
N GLN A 381 0.19 -0.58 -54.28
CA GLN A 381 -0.68 -0.08 -55.35
C GLN A 381 -0.01 1.02 -56.20
N PHE A 382 0.82 1.88 -55.59
CA PHE A 382 1.58 2.90 -56.34
C PHE A 382 2.65 2.26 -57.23
N VAL A 383 3.50 1.39 -56.69
CA VAL A 383 4.56 0.68 -57.45
C VAL A 383 3.95 -0.20 -58.55
N GLU A 384 2.89 -0.96 -58.25
CA GLU A 384 2.19 -1.79 -59.25
C GLU A 384 1.17 -1.01 -60.12
N SER A 385 1.15 0.33 -60.08
CA SER A 385 0.32 1.14 -61.00
C SER A 385 1.00 1.42 -62.34
N GLY A 386 2.35 1.51 -62.34
CA GLY A 386 3.15 1.89 -63.52
C GLY A 386 2.98 3.33 -64.01
N LEU A 387 2.26 4.19 -63.27
CA LEU A 387 1.96 5.57 -63.67
C LEU A 387 2.98 6.56 -63.08
N PRO A 388 3.57 7.48 -63.87
CA PRO A 388 4.50 8.50 -63.35
C PRO A 388 3.92 9.39 -62.24
N GLU A 389 2.60 9.60 -62.25
CA GLU A 389 1.86 10.33 -61.20
C GLU A 389 1.96 9.65 -59.82
N ALA A 390 2.31 8.36 -59.77
CA ALA A 390 2.49 7.61 -58.54
C ALA A 390 3.82 7.93 -57.82
N ASP A 391 4.81 8.55 -58.48
CA ASP A 391 6.13 8.84 -57.88
C ASP A 391 6.03 9.75 -56.64
N LEU A 392 5.15 10.75 -56.69
CA LEU A 392 4.92 11.68 -55.58
C LEU A 392 4.39 10.94 -54.34
N TYR A 393 3.32 10.16 -54.54
CA TYR A 393 2.70 9.39 -53.47
C TYR A 393 3.58 8.23 -52.99
N THR A 394 4.43 7.67 -53.85
CA THR A 394 5.43 6.66 -53.48
C THR A 394 6.43 7.25 -52.48
N ARG A 395 6.94 8.47 -52.72
CA ARG A 395 7.84 9.17 -51.79
C ARG A 395 7.14 9.48 -50.46
N GLU A 396 5.94 10.06 -50.51
CA GLU A 396 5.16 10.33 -49.28
C GLU A 396 4.91 9.03 -48.49
N THR A 397 4.54 7.95 -49.16
CA THR A 397 4.28 6.66 -48.49
C THR A 397 5.54 6.07 -47.87
N LEU A 398 6.71 6.19 -48.51
CA LEU A 398 7.99 5.79 -47.94
C LEU A 398 8.39 6.64 -46.73
N GLU A 399 8.10 7.95 -46.74
CA GLU A 399 8.26 8.82 -45.58
C GLU A 399 7.34 8.37 -44.44
N ARG A 400 6.06 8.11 -44.70
CA ARG A 400 5.10 7.59 -43.69
C ARG A 400 5.47 6.21 -43.13
N ILE A 401 6.03 5.32 -43.97
CA ILE A 401 6.58 4.03 -43.52
C ILE A 401 7.82 4.26 -42.64
N THR A 402 8.70 5.19 -43.02
CA THR A 402 9.89 5.55 -42.23
C THR A 402 9.50 6.16 -40.88
N GLU A 403 8.50 7.05 -40.83
CA GLU A 403 7.92 7.59 -39.59
C GLU A 403 7.40 6.48 -38.67
N ARG A 404 6.69 5.48 -39.22
CA ARG A 404 6.27 4.30 -38.43
C ARG A 404 7.44 3.43 -38.00
N MET A 405 8.48 3.23 -38.83
CA MET A 405 9.68 2.50 -38.44
C MET A 405 10.44 3.21 -37.31
N ARG A 406 10.56 4.55 -37.34
CA ARG A 406 11.07 5.35 -36.21
C ARG A 406 10.23 5.14 -34.94
N ARG A 407 8.89 5.10 -35.08
CA ARG A 407 7.97 4.88 -33.95
C ARG A 407 8.16 3.49 -33.33
N PHE A 408 8.08 2.43 -34.13
CA PHE A 408 8.31 1.07 -33.65
C PHE A 408 9.71 0.87 -33.05
N ALA A 409 10.74 1.52 -33.61
CA ALA A 409 12.09 1.53 -33.04
C ALA A 409 12.19 2.19 -31.66
N ARG A 410 11.34 3.20 -31.37
CA ARG A 410 11.21 3.81 -30.03
C ARG A 410 10.39 2.95 -29.07
N GLU A 411 9.37 2.26 -29.59
CA GLU A 411 8.51 1.34 -28.82
C GLU A 411 9.19 -0.02 -28.54
N GLY A 412 10.34 -0.31 -29.16
CA GLY A 412 11.10 -1.55 -29.01
C GLY A 412 10.70 -2.68 -29.98
N GLU A 413 9.76 -2.41 -30.89
CA GLU A 413 9.15 -3.36 -31.82
C GLU A 413 10.02 -3.63 -33.05
N TRP A 414 11.26 -4.10 -32.83
CA TRP A 414 12.24 -4.36 -33.89
C TRP A 414 11.78 -5.42 -34.91
N ALA A 415 10.87 -6.31 -34.55
CA ALA A 415 10.25 -7.26 -35.47
C ALA A 415 9.30 -6.58 -36.48
N GLU A 416 8.59 -5.53 -36.06
CA GLU A 416 7.76 -4.69 -36.95
C GLU A 416 8.64 -3.79 -37.83
N VAL A 417 9.77 -3.28 -37.31
CA VAL A 417 10.77 -2.54 -38.12
C VAL A 417 11.38 -3.44 -39.20
N SER A 418 11.82 -4.65 -38.84
CA SER A 418 12.43 -5.62 -39.77
C SER A 418 11.46 -6.01 -40.90
N ARG A 419 10.20 -6.33 -40.57
CA ARG A 419 9.17 -6.67 -41.56
C ARG A 419 8.87 -5.53 -42.54
N ARG A 420 8.98 -4.26 -42.14
CA ARG A 420 8.79 -3.11 -43.04
C ARG A 420 10.00 -2.84 -43.94
N ALA A 421 11.22 -3.05 -43.44
CA ALA A 421 12.42 -3.01 -44.29
C ALA A 421 12.41 -4.16 -45.31
N GLU A 422 12.05 -5.37 -44.89
CA GLU A 422 11.90 -6.55 -45.74
C GLU A 422 10.83 -6.35 -46.83
N PHE A 423 9.62 -5.93 -46.47
CA PHE A 423 8.54 -5.65 -47.43
C PHE A 423 8.96 -4.65 -48.53
N VAL A 424 9.78 -3.65 -48.21
CA VAL A 424 10.27 -2.69 -49.21
C VAL A 424 11.48 -3.20 -49.98
N GLU A 425 12.33 -4.06 -49.41
CA GLU A 425 13.34 -4.83 -50.17
C GLU A 425 12.67 -5.75 -51.20
N ASP A 426 11.58 -6.43 -50.82
CA ASP A 426 10.83 -7.36 -51.66
C ASP A 426 10.11 -6.67 -52.83
N LEU A 427 9.57 -5.45 -52.62
CA LEU A 427 8.97 -4.66 -53.70
C LEU A 427 10.02 -4.14 -54.69
N SER A 428 11.10 -3.53 -54.19
CA SER A 428 12.28 -3.18 -54.98
C SER A 428 13.42 -2.73 -54.06
N PRO A 429 14.62 -3.36 -54.14
CA PRO A 429 15.77 -2.98 -53.32
C PRO A 429 16.20 -1.50 -53.40
N GLY A 430 15.81 -0.79 -54.46
CA GLY A 430 16.09 0.64 -54.66
C GLY A 430 15.13 1.61 -53.97
N LEU A 431 14.00 1.12 -53.42
CA LEU A 431 13.05 1.95 -52.65
C LEU A 431 13.49 2.16 -51.19
N LEU A 432 14.49 1.41 -50.72
CA LEU A 432 15.02 1.54 -49.36
C LEU A 432 15.84 2.83 -49.20
N THR A 433 15.27 3.80 -48.49
CA THR A 433 15.97 5.03 -48.12
C THR A 433 17.13 4.76 -47.16
N ARG A 434 18.09 5.70 -47.07
CA ARG A 434 19.22 5.61 -46.13
C ARG A 434 18.79 5.33 -44.68
N GLU A 435 17.68 5.94 -44.26
CA GLU A 435 17.15 5.74 -42.91
C GLU A 435 16.46 4.39 -42.75
N MET A 436 15.73 3.91 -43.75
CA MET A 436 15.17 2.56 -43.74
C MET A 436 16.27 1.48 -43.71
N LEU A 437 17.41 1.72 -44.37
CA LEU A 437 18.61 0.88 -44.26
C LEU A 437 19.21 0.93 -42.84
N ARG A 438 19.40 2.12 -42.24
CA ARG A 438 19.90 2.26 -40.84
C ARG A 438 18.99 1.55 -39.82
N LEU A 439 17.68 1.79 -39.89
CA LEU A 439 16.68 1.18 -39.00
C LEU A 439 16.56 -0.34 -39.24
N GLY A 440 16.58 -0.77 -40.51
CA GLY A 440 16.56 -2.18 -40.90
C GLY A 440 17.82 -2.94 -40.47
N LEU A 441 19.00 -2.32 -40.56
CA LEU A 441 20.27 -2.86 -40.08
C LEU A 441 20.21 -3.10 -38.56
N ARG A 442 19.82 -2.08 -37.78
CA ARG A 442 19.67 -2.20 -36.32
C ARG A 442 18.65 -3.27 -35.94
N ALA A 443 17.51 -3.32 -36.63
CA ALA A 443 16.50 -4.35 -36.42
C ALA A 443 17.04 -5.77 -36.71
N ALA A 444 17.74 -5.96 -37.84
CA ALA A 444 18.31 -7.23 -38.24
C ALA A 444 19.40 -7.72 -37.26
N LEU A 445 20.27 -6.83 -36.78
CA LEU A 445 21.27 -7.14 -35.75
C LEU A 445 20.60 -7.58 -34.45
N ILE A 446 19.61 -6.84 -33.93
CA ILE A 446 18.89 -7.19 -32.69
C ILE A 446 18.17 -8.55 -32.79
N GLN A 447 17.72 -8.93 -33.98
CA GLN A 447 17.13 -10.26 -34.25
C GLN A 447 18.15 -11.36 -34.57
N GLY A 448 19.45 -11.07 -34.70
CA GLY A 448 20.48 -12.03 -35.08
C GLY A 448 20.42 -12.46 -36.56
N LEU A 449 19.74 -11.69 -37.41
CA LEU A 449 19.59 -11.95 -38.84
C LEU A 449 20.82 -11.48 -39.62
N PHE A 450 22.00 -12.03 -39.28
CA PHE A 450 23.30 -11.51 -39.73
C PHE A 450 23.44 -11.37 -41.25
N ALA A 451 22.91 -12.31 -42.05
CA ALA A 451 22.93 -12.23 -43.51
C ALA A 451 22.01 -11.14 -44.11
N ARG A 452 21.03 -10.65 -43.34
CA ARG A 452 20.21 -9.46 -43.69
C ARG A 452 20.90 -8.18 -43.23
N ALA A 453 21.47 -8.20 -42.03
CA ALA A 453 22.30 -7.11 -41.52
C ALA A 453 23.47 -6.81 -42.48
N GLU A 454 24.18 -7.82 -42.97
CA GLU A 454 25.27 -7.68 -43.93
C GLU A 454 24.83 -7.00 -45.24
N ARG A 455 23.64 -7.32 -45.79
CA ARG A 455 23.11 -6.65 -47.00
C ARG A 455 22.86 -5.16 -46.76
N TYR A 456 22.17 -4.82 -45.68
CA TYR A 456 21.85 -3.43 -45.35
C TYR A 456 23.11 -2.64 -44.97
N ALA A 457 24.03 -3.26 -44.24
CA ALA A 457 25.33 -2.70 -43.88
C ALA A 457 26.21 -2.45 -45.12
N ARG A 458 26.24 -3.38 -46.08
CA ARG A 458 26.94 -3.20 -47.36
C ARG A 458 26.37 -2.02 -48.15
N ARG A 459 25.04 -1.94 -48.34
CA ARG A 459 24.42 -0.78 -49.03
C ARG A 459 24.66 0.56 -48.32
N LEU A 460 24.82 0.57 -47.00
CA LEU A 460 25.21 1.78 -46.26
C LEU A 460 26.69 2.12 -46.47
N ALA A 461 27.59 1.14 -46.46
CA ALA A 461 29.00 1.34 -46.78
C ALA A 461 29.22 1.77 -48.25
N ASP A 462 28.43 1.25 -49.19
CA ASP A 462 28.38 1.67 -50.60
C ASP A 462 27.93 3.13 -50.77
N LEU A 463 27.28 3.70 -49.75
CA LEU A 463 26.87 5.12 -49.64
C LEU A 463 27.79 5.95 -48.72
N ASP A 464 28.93 5.39 -48.32
CA ASP A 464 29.94 5.93 -47.38
C ASP A 464 29.41 6.23 -45.96
N GLU A 465 28.30 5.62 -45.55
CA GLU A 465 27.69 5.82 -44.23
C GLU A 465 28.41 4.98 -43.15
N ALA A 466 28.88 5.66 -42.08
CA ALA A 466 29.73 5.06 -41.04
C ALA A 466 29.09 3.86 -40.31
N GLU A 467 27.76 3.86 -40.13
CA GLU A 467 27.06 2.73 -39.50
C GLU A 467 27.03 1.48 -40.39
N GLY A 468 27.23 1.63 -41.71
CA GLY A 468 27.39 0.51 -42.63
C GLY A 468 28.65 -0.29 -42.33
N PHE A 469 29.79 0.39 -42.19
CA PHE A 469 31.06 -0.25 -41.83
C PHE A 469 31.01 -0.92 -40.45
N LEU A 470 30.41 -0.27 -39.44
CA LEU A 470 30.17 -0.91 -38.13
C LEU A 470 29.22 -2.13 -38.25
N GLY A 471 28.17 -2.02 -39.07
CA GLY A 471 27.25 -3.13 -39.33
C GLY A 471 27.92 -4.35 -39.97
N LEU A 472 28.88 -4.14 -40.88
CA LEU A 472 29.70 -5.19 -41.46
C LEU A 472 30.59 -5.85 -40.40
N ALA A 473 31.21 -5.07 -39.51
CA ALA A 473 32.00 -5.61 -38.41
C ALA A 473 31.16 -6.49 -37.46
N LEU A 474 29.99 -6.00 -37.02
CA LEU A 474 29.09 -6.74 -36.12
C LEU A 474 28.53 -8.01 -36.78
N ALA A 475 28.15 -7.94 -38.06
CA ALA A 475 27.67 -9.10 -38.82
C ALA A 475 28.75 -10.17 -39.01
N ALA A 476 30.00 -9.76 -39.29
CA ALA A 476 31.14 -10.68 -39.43
C ALA A 476 31.55 -11.33 -38.09
N LEU A 477 31.53 -10.57 -36.99
CA LEU A 477 31.69 -11.10 -35.63
C LEU A 477 30.51 -11.98 -35.16
N ARG A 478 29.37 -11.91 -35.85
CA ARG A 478 28.10 -12.58 -35.50
C ARG A 478 27.57 -12.21 -34.11
N VAL A 479 27.79 -10.96 -33.69
CA VAL A 479 27.23 -10.37 -32.46
C VAL A 479 26.20 -9.30 -32.80
N LYS A 480 25.16 -9.16 -31.98
CA LYS A 480 24.11 -8.14 -32.16
C LYS A 480 24.57 -6.74 -31.77
N SER A 481 25.56 -6.67 -30.88
CA SER A 481 26.08 -5.46 -30.23
C SER A 481 27.49 -5.75 -29.68
N PRO A 482 28.38 -4.74 -29.54
CA PRO A 482 29.66 -4.90 -28.83
C PRO A 482 29.50 -5.46 -27.40
N LEU A 483 28.34 -5.25 -26.78
CA LEU A 483 28.03 -5.68 -25.41
C LEU A 483 27.98 -7.20 -25.22
N GLU A 484 27.82 -7.96 -26.30
CA GLU A 484 27.71 -9.42 -26.30
C GLU A 484 29.06 -10.16 -26.40
N LEU A 485 30.18 -9.44 -26.61
CA LEU A 485 31.52 -10.06 -26.71
C LEU A 485 31.86 -10.89 -25.47
N ARG A 486 32.29 -12.14 -25.70
CA ARG A 486 32.66 -13.13 -24.69
C ARG A 486 34.16 -13.44 -24.64
N GLY A 487 34.93 -12.92 -25.58
CA GLY A 487 36.40 -13.05 -25.63
C GLY A 487 36.92 -13.94 -26.76
N GLY A 488 36.08 -14.82 -27.31
CA GLY A 488 36.45 -15.76 -28.38
C GLY A 488 36.31 -15.20 -29.80
N GLU A 489 35.85 -13.96 -29.96
CA GLU A 489 35.56 -13.36 -31.25
C GLU A 489 36.82 -12.74 -31.88
N ASP A 490 37.05 -12.99 -33.17
CA ASP A 490 38.17 -12.42 -33.92
C ASP A 490 37.93 -10.95 -34.28
N LEU A 491 38.22 -10.08 -33.31
CA LEU A 491 38.24 -8.63 -33.51
C LEU A 491 39.29 -8.17 -34.53
N LYS A 492 40.30 -8.98 -34.84
CA LYS A 492 41.38 -8.61 -35.77
C LYS A 492 40.90 -8.69 -37.21
N ALA A 493 40.10 -9.72 -37.55
CA ALA A 493 39.50 -9.87 -38.87
C ALA A 493 38.59 -8.69 -39.29
N VAL A 494 38.01 -7.96 -38.33
CA VAL A 494 37.12 -6.81 -38.58
C VAL A 494 37.75 -5.45 -38.34
N GLU A 495 39.03 -5.39 -37.94
CA GLU A 495 39.77 -4.14 -37.76
C GLU A 495 39.68 -3.15 -38.95
N PRO A 496 39.71 -3.61 -40.24
CA PRO A 496 39.53 -2.69 -41.37
C PRO A 496 38.17 -1.98 -41.34
N TYR A 497 37.08 -2.70 -41.11
CA TYR A 497 35.73 -2.11 -41.03
C TYR A 497 35.59 -1.14 -39.86
N LEU A 498 36.19 -1.45 -38.71
CA LEU A 498 36.20 -0.53 -37.55
C LEU A 498 37.02 0.73 -37.84
N THR A 499 38.12 0.61 -38.59
CA THR A 499 38.97 1.74 -38.97
C THR A 499 38.27 2.64 -39.99
N GLU A 500 37.63 2.07 -41.01
CA GLU A 500 36.84 2.83 -41.98
C GLU A 500 35.66 3.55 -41.28
N ALA A 501 34.90 2.86 -40.41
CA ALA A 501 33.82 3.48 -39.64
C ALA A 501 34.30 4.72 -38.86
N LEU A 502 35.41 4.58 -38.13
CA LEU A 502 36.00 5.65 -37.30
C LEU A 502 36.63 6.79 -38.12
N SER A 503 36.97 6.56 -39.38
CA SER A 503 37.45 7.61 -40.29
C SER A 503 36.33 8.54 -40.78
N ARG A 504 35.06 8.05 -40.80
CA ARG A 504 33.88 8.85 -41.17
C ARG A 504 33.21 9.48 -39.94
N ALA A 505 33.05 8.73 -38.84
CA ALA A 505 32.42 9.23 -37.61
C ALA A 505 32.96 8.57 -36.33
N GLU A 506 33.03 9.32 -35.23
CA GLU A 506 33.39 8.80 -33.89
C GLU A 506 32.27 7.97 -33.26
N ILE A 507 31.93 6.81 -33.85
CA ILE A 507 30.89 5.93 -33.30
C ILE A 507 31.41 5.24 -32.02
N PRO A 508 30.74 5.39 -30.85
CA PRO A 508 31.20 4.83 -29.57
C PRO A 508 31.42 3.32 -29.60
N GLU A 509 30.54 2.59 -30.28
CA GLU A 509 30.61 1.15 -30.47
C GLU A 509 31.87 0.73 -31.23
N ALA A 510 32.27 1.48 -32.27
CA ALA A 510 33.50 1.21 -33.02
C ALA A 510 34.76 1.57 -32.21
N LEU A 511 34.72 2.67 -31.45
CA LEU A 511 35.78 3.04 -30.50
C LEU A 511 35.96 1.98 -29.41
N LEU A 512 34.86 1.42 -28.88
CA LEU A 512 34.88 0.34 -27.89
C LEU A 512 35.47 -0.94 -28.49
N LEU A 513 34.99 -1.41 -29.64
CA LEU A 513 35.49 -2.63 -30.28
C LEU A 513 36.99 -2.53 -30.60
N LEU A 514 37.45 -1.40 -31.14
CA LEU A 514 38.86 -1.18 -31.45
C LEU A 514 39.71 -0.99 -30.17
N GLY A 515 39.16 -0.36 -29.13
CA GLY A 515 39.79 -0.23 -27.82
C GLY A 515 40.02 -1.59 -27.14
N VAL A 516 39.02 -2.48 -27.18
CA VAL A 516 39.11 -3.85 -26.68
C VAL A 516 40.08 -4.69 -27.52
N LEU A 517 40.14 -4.50 -28.85
CA LEU A 517 41.20 -5.12 -29.66
C LEU A 517 42.59 -4.66 -29.21
N ARG A 518 42.80 -3.35 -29.01
CA ARG A 518 44.09 -2.81 -28.55
C ARG A 518 44.46 -3.28 -27.14
N GLU A 519 43.49 -3.50 -26.26
CA GLU A 519 43.71 -4.12 -24.95
C GLU A 519 44.16 -5.59 -25.09
N ARG A 520 43.45 -6.40 -25.90
CA ARG A 520 43.83 -7.78 -26.21
C ARG A 520 45.21 -7.88 -26.89
N GLU A 521 45.60 -6.90 -27.71
CA GLU A 521 46.94 -6.76 -28.30
C GLU A 521 48.01 -6.26 -27.31
N GLY A 522 47.67 -5.95 -26.04
CA GLY A 522 48.59 -5.38 -25.05
C GLY A 522 49.02 -3.93 -25.33
N ARG A 523 48.40 -3.26 -26.30
CA ARG A 523 48.69 -1.88 -26.74
C ARG A 523 47.96 -0.87 -25.84
N PHE A 524 48.16 -1.01 -24.53
CA PHE A 524 47.40 -0.32 -23.48
C PHE A 524 47.34 1.21 -23.62
N ARG A 525 48.34 1.87 -24.21
CA ARG A 525 48.32 3.33 -24.47
C ARG A 525 47.32 3.74 -25.55
N GLU A 526 47.14 2.92 -26.58
CA GLU A 526 46.14 3.15 -27.64
C GLU A 526 44.74 2.74 -27.15
N ALA A 527 44.65 1.62 -26.43
CA ALA A 527 43.42 1.19 -25.78
C ALA A 527 42.88 2.29 -24.84
N LEU A 528 43.74 2.91 -24.03
CA LEU A 528 43.38 4.04 -23.16
C LEU A 528 42.70 5.17 -23.94
N HIS A 529 43.33 5.68 -25.00
CA HIS A 529 42.80 6.79 -25.79
C HIS A 529 41.48 6.46 -26.50
N LEU A 530 41.34 5.24 -27.01
CA LEU A 530 40.11 4.78 -27.67
C LEU A 530 38.96 4.59 -26.66
N LEU A 531 39.25 3.97 -25.51
CA LEU A 531 38.26 3.70 -24.47
C LEU A 531 37.83 4.97 -23.71
N GLU A 532 38.73 5.95 -23.51
CA GLU A 532 38.36 7.26 -22.97
C GLU A 532 37.39 7.99 -23.91
N ARG A 533 37.59 7.93 -25.23
CA ARG A 533 36.66 8.51 -26.21
C ARG A 533 35.36 7.71 -26.29
N ALA A 534 35.40 6.37 -26.23
CA ALA A 534 34.21 5.52 -26.17
C ALA A 534 33.36 5.81 -24.90
N ALA A 535 34.00 5.98 -23.75
CA ALA A 535 33.35 6.27 -22.47
C ALA A 535 32.83 7.72 -22.33
N PHE A 536 33.37 8.66 -23.12
CA PHE A 536 32.91 10.05 -23.19
C PHE A 536 31.81 10.27 -24.25
N ARG A 537 31.86 9.54 -25.37
CA ARG A 537 30.89 9.65 -26.48
C ARG A 537 29.70 8.69 -26.36
N GLY A 538 29.88 7.56 -25.67
CA GLY A 538 28.86 6.52 -25.54
C GLY A 538 27.80 6.83 -24.49
N GLU A 539 26.65 6.18 -24.64
CA GLU A 539 25.54 6.24 -23.69
C GLU A 539 25.24 4.84 -23.13
N GLY A 540 24.63 4.79 -21.93
CA GLY A 540 24.22 3.55 -21.28
C GLY A 540 25.33 2.50 -21.17
N GLU A 541 24.97 1.23 -21.42
CA GLU A 541 25.87 0.09 -21.28
C GLU A 541 27.13 0.15 -22.16
N VAL A 542 27.12 0.89 -23.29
CA VAL A 542 28.30 1.03 -24.17
C VAL A 542 29.38 1.84 -23.46
N ALA A 543 29.03 2.97 -22.86
CA ALA A 543 29.94 3.70 -21.99
C ALA A 543 30.27 2.91 -20.72
N GLY A 544 29.31 2.16 -20.15
CA GLY A 544 29.56 1.26 -19.01
C GLY A 544 30.65 0.21 -19.28
N MET A 545 30.59 -0.44 -20.45
CA MET A 545 31.59 -1.40 -20.90
C MET A 545 32.93 -0.72 -21.26
N ALA A 546 32.89 0.47 -21.85
CA ALA A 546 34.10 1.27 -22.07
C ALA A 546 34.82 1.62 -20.76
N TYR A 547 34.09 2.03 -19.70
CA TYR A 547 34.67 2.25 -18.37
C TYR A 547 35.19 0.96 -17.73
N HIS A 548 34.58 -0.21 -17.96
CA HIS A 548 35.07 -1.50 -17.46
C HIS A 548 36.45 -1.85 -18.04
N HIS A 549 36.61 -1.76 -19.36
CA HIS A 549 37.89 -1.98 -20.02
C HIS A 549 38.89 -0.86 -19.72
N LEU A 550 38.43 0.40 -19.58
CA LEU A 550 39.29 1.51 -19.18
C LEU A 550 39.93 1.27 -17.79
N ALA A 551 39.16 0.74 -16.84
CA ALA A 551 39.69 0.35 -15.53
C ALA A 551 40.74 -0.78 -15.62
N GLN A 552 40.51 -1.79 -16.47
CA GLN A 552 41.48 -2.87 -16.73
C GLN A 552 42.77 -2.34 -17.36
N VAL A 553 42.67 -1.54 -18.42
CA VAL A 553 43.80 -0.84 -19.06
C VAL A 553 44.57 0.05 -18.06
N LYS A 554 43.87 0.80 -17.21
CA LYS A 554 44.51 1.64 -16.18
C LYS A 554 45.20 0.83 -15.08
N ARG A 555 44.62 -0.32 -14.67
CA ARG A 555 45.26 -1.27 -13.75
C ARG A 555 46.54 -1.86 -14.37
N ALA A 556 46.49 -2.27 -15.65
CA ALA A 556 47.66 -2.75 -16.39
C ALA A 556 48.76 -1.67 -16.55
N LEU A 557 48.37 -0.41 -16.76
CA LEU A 557 49.26 0.75 -16.80
C LEU A 557 49.73 1.23 -15.40
N ARG A 558 49.35 0.55 -14.32
CA ARG A 558 49.70 0.89 -12.92
C ARG A 558 49.31 2.32 -12.52
N ARG A 559 48.13 2.77 -12.95
CA ARG A 559 47.51 4.03 -12.47
C ARG A 559 47.11 3.93 -11.00
N PRO A 560 46.92 5.07 -10.29
CA PRO A 560 46.41 5.07 -8.92
C PRO A 560 45.12 4.26 -8.78
N LEU A 561 45.02 3.44 -7.73
CA LEU A 561 43.88 2.55 -7.51
C LEU A 561 42.53 3.31 -7.49
N LYS A 562 42.52 4.53 -6.95
CA LYS A 562 41.37 5.45 -6.94
C LYS A 562 40.80 5.72 -8.35
N GLU A 563 41.64 5.82 -9.38
CA GLU A 563 41.20 5.99 -10.77
C GLU A 563 40.56 4.69 -11.31
N VAL A 564 41.19 3.54 -11.04
CA VAL A 564 40.73 2.22 -11.47
C VAL A 564 39.37 1.87 -10.85
N LEU A 565 39.22 2.08 -9.54
CA LEU A 565 37.97 1.89 -8.81
C LEU A 565 36.92 2.93 -9.19
N GLY A 566 37.32 4.18 -9.46
CA GLY A 566 36.44 5.23 -9.98
C GLY A 566 35.86 4.88 -11.36
N ASP A 567 36.65 4.24 -12.23
CA ASP A 567 36.18 3.73 -13.52
C ASP A 567 35.28 2.50 -13.36
N HIS A 568 35.61 1.56 -12.47
CA HIS A 568 34.69 0.46 -12.14
C HIS A 568 33.37 0.95 -11.53
N LYS A 569 33.37 2.01 -10.72
CA LYS A 569 32.15 2.66 -10.19
C LYS A 569 31.31 3.29 -11.30
N ARG A 570 31.94 3.99 -12.27
CA ARG A 570 31.26 4.55 -13.45
C ARG A 570 30.70 3.47 -14.37
N ALA A 571 31.44 2.38 -14.56
CA ALA A 571 30.98 1.21 -15.28
C ALA A 571 29.73 0.60 -14.64
N HIS A 572 29.79 0.31 -13.33
CA HIS A 572 28.67 -0.23 -12.56
C HIS A 572 27.39 0.62 -12.67
N ALA A 573 27.52 1.94 -12.61
CA ALA A 573 26.39 2.87 -12.69
C ALA A 573 25.68 2.88 -14.07
N LEU A 574 26.31 2.34 -15.11
CA LEU A 574 25.80 2.28 -16.48
C LEU A 574 25.52 0.84 -16.96
N ARG A 575 26.17 -0.16 -16.35
CA ARG A 575 25.98 -1.60 -16.56
C ARG A 575 26.23 -2.30 -15.23
N ALA A 576 25.19 -2.82 -14.60
CA ALA A 576 25.29 -3.42 -13.27
C ALA A 576 26.32 -4.57 -13.22
N TYR A 577 26.98 -4.69 -12.08
CA TYR A 577 27.92 -5.78 -11.77
C TYR A 577 27.28 -6.73 -10.75
N PRO A 578 27.57 -8.04 -10.79
CA PRO A 578 27.10 -8.98 -9.77
C PRO A 578 27.78 -8.70 -8.42
N ALA A 579 27.08 -8.99 -7.32
CA ALA A 579 27.56 -8.67 -5.97
C ALA A 579 28.96 -9.26 -5.64
N PRO A 580 29.34 -10.50 -6.02
CA PRO A 580 30.69 -11.03 -5.76
C PRO A 580 31.82 -10.32 -6.53
N TYR A 581 31.50 -9.56 -7.58
CA TYR A 581 32.49 -8.69 -8.23
C TYR A 581 32.63 -7.34 -7.50
N LEU A 582 31.51 -6.76 -7.06
CA LEU A 582 31.50 -5.52 -6.26
C LEU A 582 32.15 -5.71 -4.89
N PHE A 583 31.92 -6.87 -4.26
CA PHE A 583 32.57 -7.26 -3.01
C PHE A 583 34.09 -7.31 -3.12
N ARG A 584 34.63 -7.97 -4.15
CA ARG A 584 36.09 -8.02 -4.40
C ARG A 584 36.69 -6.64 -4.69
N LEU A 585 35.97 -5.77 -5.39
CA LEU A 585 36.38 -4.37 -5.56
C LEU A 585 36.34 -3.58 -4.24
N ALA A 586 35.41 -3.88 -3.34
CA ALA A 586 35.35 -3.27 -2.01
C ALA A 586 36.47 -3.77 -1.07
N GLN A 587 36.88 -5.04 -1.19
CA GLN A 587 38.09 -5.58 -0.54
C GLN A 587 39.34 -4.88 -1.08
N GLU A 588 39.55 -4.84 -2.40
CA GLU A 588 40.67 -4.14 -3.06
C GLU A 588 40.74 -2.66 -2.64
N ALA A 589 39.58 -1.99 -2.54
CA ALA A 589 39.48 -0.61 -2.06
C ALA A 589 39.92 -0.42 -0.61
N LEU A 590 39.53 -1.33 0.29
CA LEU A 590 39.90 -1.26 1.71
C LEU A 590 41.39 -1.59 1.91
N GLU A 591 41.91 -2.61 1.25
CA GLU A 591 43.34 -2.96 1.27
C GLU A 591 44.21 -1.82 0.72
N GLY A 592 43.72 -1.11 -0.30
CA GLY A 592 44.35 0.09 -0.84
C GLY A 592 44.14 1.38 -0.02
N GLY A 593 43.46 1.33 1.13
CA GLY A 593 43.23 2.47 2.02
C GLY A 593 42.13 3.46 1.58
N GLU A 594 41.39 3.15 0.52
CA GLU A 594 40.30 3.98 -0.03
C GLU A 594 38.96 3.65 0.65
N GLU A 595 38.89 3.78 1.99
CA GLU A 595 37.76 3.31 2.82
C GLU A 595 36.39 3.89 2.38
N VAL A 596 36.36 5.11 1.84
CA VAL A 596 35.13 5.73 1.30
C VAL A 596 34.63 4.98 0.06
N LEU A 597 35.53 4.64 -0.88
CA LEU A 597 35.17 3.85 -2.06
C LEU A 597 34.78 2.42 -1.66
N ALA A 598 35.42 1.84 -0.65
CA ALA A 598 35.07 0.52 -0.11
C ALA A 598 33.62 0.50 0.42
N ARG A 599 33.22 1.51 1.20
CA ARG A 599 31.83 1.69 1.70
C ARG A 599 30.83 1.84 0.55
N GLU A 600 31.14 2.67 -0.45
CA GLU A 600 30.26 2.84 -1.61
C GLU A 600 30.11 1.56 -2.44
N LEU A 601 31.19 0.83 -2.68
CA LEU A 601 31.18 -0.44 -3.43
C LEU A 601 30.45 -1.54 -2.67
N LEU A 602 30.59 -1.61 -1.34
CA LEU A 602 29.85 -2.54 -0.49
C LEU A 602 28.34 -2.23 -0.49
N SER A 603 27.96 -0.95 -0.44
CA SER A 603 26.55 -0.55 -0.60
C SER A 603 25.99 -1.02 -1.94
N ARG A 604 26.75 -0.91 -3.04
CA ARG A 604 26.31 -1.44 -4.35
C ARG A 604 26.30 -2.97 -4.42
N ALA A 605 27.19 -3.65 -3.71
CA ALA A 605 27.12 -5.10 -3.54
C ALA A 605 25.83 -5.52 -2.80
N ARG A 606 25.38 -4.73 -1.82
CA ARG A 606 24.09 -4.92 -1.14
C ARG A 606 22.90 -4.69 -2.08
N ASP A 607 22.90 -3.61 -2.85
CA ASP A 607 21.86 -3.33 -3.85
C ASP A 607 21.73 -4.48 -4.89
N ALA A 608 22.84 -5.16 -5.17
CA ALA A 608 22.93 -6.32 -6.06
C ALA A 608 22.69 -7.70 -5.39
N GLY A 609 22.40 -7.74 -4.08
CA GLY A 609 22.11 -8.94 -3.29
C GLY A 609 23.35 -9.63 -2.70
N LEU A 610 23.53 -9.56 -1.38
CA LEU A 610 24.67 -10.15 -0.67
C LEU A 610 24.65 -11.69 -0.57
N GLU A 611 23.55 -12.37 -0.91
CA GLU A 611 23.43 -13.82 -0.73
C GLU A 611 24.49 -14.61 -1.51
N ALA A 612 24.68 -14.29 -2.78
CA ALA A 612 25.73 -14.90 -3.61
C ALA A 612 27.15 -14.60 -3.09
N VAL A 613 27.34 -13.50 -2.34
CA VAL A 613 28.62 -13.18 -1.69
C VAL A 613 28.81 -14.02 -0.43
N ALA A 614 27.75 -14.24 0.34
CA ALA A 614 27.75 -15.10 1.52
C ALA A 614 27.97 -16.60 1.17
N GLU A 615 27.54 -17.02 -0.03
CA GLU A 615 27.82 -18.38 -0.54
C GLU A 615 29.28 -18.56 -1.01
N GLU A 616 29.95 -17.50 -1.48
CA GLU A 616 31.37 -17.54 -1.89
C GLU A 616 32.35 -17.29 -0.72
N ASP A 617 32.12 -16.26 0.10
CA ASP A 617 32.99 -15.83 1.22
C ASP A 617 32.21 -15.14 2.35
N LEU A 618 31.46 -15.94 3.13
CA LEU A 618 30.74 -15.46 4.32
C LEU A 618 31.67 -14.74 5.32
N THR A 619 32.88 -15.24 5.56
CA THR A 619 33.76 -14.73 6.62
C THR A 619 34.39 -13.39 6.26
N GLY A 620 34.89 -13.24 5.03
CA GLY A 620 35.38 -11.95 4.52
C GLY A 620 34.26 -10.92 4.41
N LEU A 621 33.04 -11.34 4.03
CA LEU A 621 31.87 -10.46 4.00
C LEU A 621 31.51 -9.93 5.40
N ILE A 622 31.45 -10.79 6.41
CA ILE A 622 31.18 -10.38 7.81
C ILE A 622 32.26 -9.42 8.31
N HIS A 623 33.54 -9.71 8.05
CA HIS A 623 34.65 -8.83 8.46
C HIS A 623 34.58 -7.46 7.79
N LEU A 624 34.30 -7.41 6.47
CA LEU A 624 34.18 -6.18 5.71
C LEU A 624 32.98 -5.33 6.18
N LEU A 625 31.83 -5.96 6.43
CA LEU A 625 30.64 -5.31 6.99
C LEU A 625 30.92 -4.75 8.39
N GLU A 626 31.55 -5.52 9.28
CA GLU A 626 31.87 -5.06 10.63
C GLU A 626 32.84 -3.87 10.60
N ARG A 627 33.85 -3.90 9.73
CA ARG A 627 34.84 -2.84 9.58
C ARG A 627 34.27 -1.55 8.98
N LEU A 628 33.35 -1.64 8.03
CA LEU A 628 32.88 -0.49 7.24
C LEU A 628 31.51 0.07 7.69
N GLU A 629 30.64 -0.77 8.25
CA GLU A 629 29.28 -0.39 8.63
C GLU A 629 28.92 -0.72 10.09
N GLY A 630 29.63 -1.67 10.71
CA GLY A 630 29.50 -2.01 12.12
C GLY A 630 28.79 -3.33 12.40
N PRO A 631 28.62 -3.68 13.69
CA PRO A 631 28.30 -5.05 14.11
C PRO A 631 26.90 -5.52 13.71
N TRP A 632 25.91 -4.63 13.60
CA TRP A 632 24.55 -5.00 13.17
C TRP A 632 24.53 -5.52 11.73
N ALA A 633 25.14 -4.79 10.79
CA ALA A 633 25.17 -5.18 9.38
C ALA A 633 25.90 -6.52 9.15
N ALA A 634 26.98 -6.75 9.90
CA ALA A 634 27.71 -8.01 9.92
C ALA A 634 26.87 -9.16 10.51
N PHE A 635 26.15 -8.89 11.60
CA PHE A 635 25.29 -9.88 12.27
C PHE A 635 24.08 -10.28 11.43
N SER A 636 23.37 -9.35 10.79
CA SER A 636 22.16 -9.68 10.02
C SER A 636 22.44 -10.71 8.91
N VAL A 637 23.58 -10.58 8.22
CA VAL A 637 24.03 -11.54 7.19
C VAL A 637 24.43 -12.88 7.81
N LEU A 638 25.18 -12.87 8.91
CA LEU A 638 25.58 -14.09 9.63
C LEU A 638 24.37 -14.85 10.18
N TYR A 639 23.38 -14.16 10.74
CA TYR A 639 22.15 -14.76 11.29
C TYR A 639 21.32 -15.44 10.19
N GLN A 640 21.19 -14.82 9.02
CA GLN A 640 20.57 -15.43 7.85
C GLN A 640 21.31 -16.70 7.39
N ALA A 641 22.65 -16.68 7.30
CA ALA A 641 23.43 -17.87 6.98
C ALA A 641 23.29 -18.99 8.04
N LEU A 642 23.29 -18.64 9.33
CA LEU A 642 23.05 -19.54 10.46
C LEU A 642 21.69 -20.24 10.35
N SER A 643 20.62 -19.50 10.03
CA SER A 643 19.26 -20.07 9.86
C SER A 643 19.15 -21.12 8.76
N ARG A 644 20.04 -21.09 7.76
CA ARG A 644 20.11 -22.06 6.65
C ARG A 644 20.98 -23.28 7.00
N THR A 645 21.68 -23.24 8.13
CA THR A 645 22.67 -24.24 8.54
C THR A 645 22.10 -25.12 9.65
N PRO A 646 21.79 -26.41 9.40
CA PRO A 646 21.13 -27.27 10.41
C PRO A 646 22.05 -27.62 11.60
N GLN A 647 23.36 -27.60 11.34
CA GLN A 647 24.55 -27.83 12.17
C GLN A 647 25.47 -26.61 12.40
N PRO A 648 25.10 -25.45 12.99
CA PRO A 648 25.99 -24.29 12.98
C PRO A 648 27.28 -24.55 13.78
N PRO A 649 28.48 -24.27 13.23
CA PRO A 649 29.73 -24.46 13.95
C PRO A 649 29.87 -23.45 15.11
N LEU A 650 30.56 -23.88 16.17
CA LEU A 650 30.66 -23.12 17.43
C LEU A 650 31.32 -21.75 17.23
N GLU A 651 32.24 -21.65 16.27
CA GLU A 651 32.95 -20.43 15.89
C GLU A 651 32.01 -19.37 15.30
N LEU A 652 31.06 -19.78 14.46
CA LEU A 652 30.07 -18.87 13.88
C LEU A 652 28.98 -18.49 14.89
N LEU A 653 28.60 -19.39 15.80
CA LEU A 653 27.73 -19.06 16.94
C LEU A 653 28.40 -18.06 17.90
N ALA A 654 29.68 -18.27 18.22
CA ALA A 654 30.47 -17.36 19.05
C ALA A 654 30.62 -15.98 18.37
N LEU A 655 30.81 -15.95 17.05
CA LEU A 655 30.88 -14.73 16.27
C LEU A 655 29.54 -13.98 16.24
N ALA A 656 28.42 -14.68 16.07
CA ALA A 656 27.08 -14.11 16.10
C ALA A 656 26.76 -13.51 17.48
N TYR A 657 27.01 -14.25 18.56
CA TYR A 657 26.85 -13.76 19.93
C TYR A 657 27.81 -12.60 20.26
N ARG A 658 29.06 -12.61 19.78
CA ARG A 658 29.99 -11.48 19.94
C ARG A 658 29.44 -10.20 19.30
N LEU A 659 28.90 -10.30 18.09
CA LEU A 659 28.31 -9.16 17.37
C LEU A 659 27.01 -8.69 18.04
N SER A 660 26.18 -9.61 18.54
CA SER A 660 24.86 -9.28 19.11
C SER A 660 24.89 -8.53 20.45
N ARG A 661 26.03 -8.52 21.14
CA ARG A 661 26.29 -7.72 22.35
C ARG A 661 26.03 -6.22 22.21
N ALA A 662 25.93 -5.69 20.99
CA ALA A 662 25.61 -4.29 20.72
C ALA A 662 24.09 -3.99 20.60
N PHE A 663 23.22 -5.00 20.55
CA PHE A 663 21.76 -4.86 20.29
C PHE A 663 20.98 -6.05 20.89
N ARG A 664 21.28 -6.38 22.15
CA ARG A 664 20.85 -7.59 22.88
C ARG A 664 19.34 -7.81 22.93
N GLU A 665 18.59 -6.71 22.91
CA GLU A 665 17.14 -6.64 23.01
C GLU A 665 16.43 -7.15 21.73
N SER A 666 17.16 -7.51 20.67
CA SER A 666 16.59 -8.07 19.44
C SER A 666 16.29 -9.58 19.56
N PRO A 667 15.15 -10.08 19.04
CA PRO A 667 14.83 -11.53 19.07
C PRO A 667 15.88 -12.41 18.37
N GLU A 668 16.56 -11.87 17.35
CA GLU A 668 17.67 -12.53 16.67
C GLU A 668 18.91 -12.62 17.57
N ALA A 669 19.21 -11.57 18.33
CA ALA A 669 20.29 -11.55 19.32
C ALA A 669 20.06 -12.57 20.45
N GLU A 670 18.82 -12.66 20.95
CA GLU A 670 18.40 -13.67 21.91
C GLU A 670 18.52 -15.09 21.34
N THR A 671 18.02 -15.30 20.11
CA THR A 671 18.09 -16.60 19.43
C THR A 671 19.54 -17.06 19.23
N ALA A 672 20.42 -16.16 18.76
CA ALA A 672 21.85 -16.45 18.59
C ALA A 672 22.55 -16.75 19.92
N ARG A 673 22.25 -15.99 20.98
CA ARG A 673 22.76 -16.25 22.34
C ARG A 673 22.33 -17.63 22.83
N GLY A 674 21.03 -17.92 22.78
CA GLY A 674 20.49 -19.21 23.23
C GLY A 674 20.99 -20.41 22.41
N GLN A 675 21.29 -20.25 21.12
CA GLN A 675 21.95 -21.28 20.31
C GLN A 675 23.41 -21.49 20.76
N TYR A 676 24.16 -20.41 20.96
CA TYR A 676 25.55 -20.47 21.42
C TYR A 676 25.69 -21.11 22.81
N LEU A 677 24.86 -20.70 23.78
CA LEU A 677 24.83 -21.29 25.12
C LEU A 677 24.48 -22.79 25.06
N ALA A 678 23.48 -23.18 24.26
CA ALA A 678 23.12 -24.58 24.07
C ALA A 678 24.28 -25.42 23.47
N ALA A 679 25.04 -24.85 22.52
CA ALA A 679 26.22 -25.50 21.96
C ALA A 679 27.36 -25.63 22.99
N LEU A 680 27.59 -24.64 23.85
CA LEU A 680 28.55 -24.72 24.95
C LEU A 680 28.16 -25.80 25.98
N TYR A 681 26.87 -25.90 26.34
CA TYR A 681 26.37 -26.96 27.21
C TYR A 681 26.51 -28.36 26.57
N ALA A 682 26.21 -28.51 25.28
CA ALA A 682 26.40 -29.76 24.55
C ALA A 682 27.89 -30.16 24.46
N ALA A 683 28.80 -29.18 24.40
CA ALA A 683 30.25 -29.39 24.48
C ALA A 683 30.77 -29.58 25.93
N GLY A 684 29.90 -29.64 26.94
CA GLY A 684 30.26 -29.81 28.35
C GLY A 684 30.89 -28.59 29.02
N ARG A 685 30.95 -27.43 28.36
CA ARG A 685 31.65 -26.21 28.80
C ARG A 685 30.81 -25.36 29.78
N ALA A 686 30.14 -26.00 30.74
CA ALA A 686 29.20 -25.34 31.65
C ALA A 686 29.87 -24.22 32.49
N GLU A 687 31.08 -24.44 33.02
CA GLU A 687 31.82 -23.42 33.78
C GLU A 687 32.21 -22.19 32.95
N GLU A 688 32.20 -22.29 31.62
CA GLU A 688 32.44 -21.17 30.71
C GLU A 688 31.18 -20.33 30.51
N VAL A 689 30.01 -20.98 30.39
CA VAL A 689 28.70 -20.31 30.36
C VAL A 689 28.51 -19.45 31.60
N GLY A 690 28.74 -19.99 32.80
CA GLY A 690 28.58 -19.26 34.06
C GLY A 690 29.46 -18.01 34.13
N ARG A 691 30.76 -18.13 33.79
CA ARG A 691 31.70 -16.99 33.75
C ARG A 691 31.30 -15.94 32.72
N LEU A 692 30.94 -16.37 31.52
CA LEU A 692 30.55 -15.50 30.40
C LEU A 692 29.30 -14.67 30.73
N LEU A 693 28.30 -15.28 31.36
CA LEU A 693 27.09 -14.59 31.80
C LEU A 693 27.34 -13.70 33.03
N GLU A 694 28.18 -14.13 33.98
CA GLU A 694 28.60 -13.30 35.11
C GLU A 694 29.37 -12.04 34.66
N GLU A 695 30.29 -12.17 33.70
CA GLU A 695 31.01 -11.04 33.10
C GLU A 695 30.04 -10.09 32.37
N GLU A 696 29.06 -10.64 31.67
CA GLU A 696 28.06 -9.87 30.96
C GLU A 696 27.11 -9.12 31.92
N LEU A 697 26.68 -9.74 33.02
CA LEU A 697 25.88 -9.08 34.06
C LEU A 697 26.70 -8.01 34.82
N LYS A 698 28.00 -8.22 35.03
CA LYS A 698 28.89 -7.19 35.63
C LYS A 698 28.98 -5.93 34.75
N ALA A 699 28.92 -6.09 33.42
CA ALA A 699 28.86 -4.97 32.48
C ALA A 699 27.44 -4.37 32.35
N HIS A 700 26.39 -5.19 32.47
CA HIS A 700 24.99 -4.79 32.30
C HIS A 700 24.08 -5.32 33.43
N PRO A 701 24.10 -4.72 34.64
CA PRO A 701 23.45 -5.29 35.84
C PRO A 701 21.91 -5.40 35.84
N GLN A 702 21.25 -5.00 34.76
CA GLN A 702 19.79 -5.00 34.58
C GLN A 702 19.37 -5.72 33.28
N ALA A 703 20.26 -6.51 32.68
CA ALA A 703 19.96 -7.34 31.51
C ALA A 703 19.09 -8.54 31.91
N LEU A 704 17.77 -8.47 31.69
CA LEU A 704 16.83 -9.56 32.00
C LEU A 704 17.23 -10.87 31.34
N GLU A 705 17.67 -10.79 30.09
CA GLU A 705 18.04 -11.92 29.25
C GLU A 705 19.24 -12.68 29.84
N VAL A 706 20.14 -11.98 30.52
CA VAL A 706 21.31 -12.54 31.23
C VAL A 706 20.92 -13.01 32.63
N LEU A 707 20.00 -12.31 33.31
CA LEU A 707 19.47 -12.72 34.62
C LEU A 707 18.70 -14.05 34.54
N PHE A 708 17.96 -14.28 33.46
CA PHE A 708 17.30 -15.57 33.19
C PHE A 708 18.33 -16.68 32.92
N ASP A 709 19.28 -16.47 32.02
CA ASP A 709 20.29 -17.48 31.70
C ASP A 709 21.15 -17.84 32.95
N LEU A 710 21.44 -16.88 33.84
CA LEU A 710 22.10 -17.13 35.13
C LEU A 710 21.22 -17.87 36.13
N ALA A 711 19.91 -17.58 36.17
CA ALA A 711 18.98 -18.31 37.02
C ALA A 711 18.87 -19.77 36.56
N GLU A 712 18.64 -20.02 35.26
CA GLU A 712 18.64 -21.38 34.69
C GLU A 712 19.99 -22.10 34.88
N HIS A 713 21.11 -21.40 34.73
CA HIS A 713 22.45 -21.94 34.97
C HIS A 713 22.62 -22.45 36.40
N HIS A 714 22.16 -21.70 37.40
CA HIS A 714 22.23 -22.11 38.79
C HIS A 714 21.16 -23.16 39.18
N GLU A 715 19.98 -23.16 38.57
CA GLU A 715 19.04 -24.29 38.70
C GLU A 715 19.64 -25.60 38.16
N ALA A 716 20.31 -25.55 37.00
CA ALA A 716 21.01 -26.71 36.41
C ALA A 716 22.20 -27.20 37.26
N GLN A 717 22.78 -26.34 38.10
CA GLN A 717 23.80 -26.70 39.10
C GLN A 717 23.21 -27.13 40.46
N GLY A 718 21.92 -26.92 40.69
CA GLY A 718 21.27 -27.16 41.99
C GLY A 718 21.51 -26.08 43.05
N ASP A 719 22.06 -24.90 42.70
CA ASP A 719 22.11 -23.73 43.59
C ASP A 719 20.79 -22.93 43.49
N TRP A 720 19.73 -23.57 43.99
CA TRP A 720 18.37 -23.01 44.04
C TRP A 720 18.29 -21.68 44.80
N ARG A 721 19.25 -21.42 45.70
CA ARG A 721 19.33 -20.16 46.43
C ARG A 721 19.76 -19.03 45.49
N ARG A 722 20.89 -19.19 44.80
CA ARG A 722 21.34 -18.20 43.81
C ARG A 722 20.35 -18.04 42.67
N ALA A 723 19.78 -19.15 42.17
CA ALA A 723 18.74 -19.10 41.15
C ALA A 723 17.56 -18.20 41.58
N ALA A 724 17.03 -18.40 42.79
CA ALA A 724 15.97 -17.54 43.32
C ALA A 724 16.42 -16.07 43.54
N GLU A 725 17.68 -15.83 43.92
CA GLU A 725 18.26 -14.48 44.03
C GLU A 725 18.45 -13.78 42.66
N PHE A 726 18.57 -14.52 41.55
CA PHE A 726 18.60 -13.96 40.19
C PHE A 726 17.19 -13.79 39.60
N TRP A 727 16.30 -14.78 39.74
CA TRP A 727 14.89 -14.62 39.37
C TRP A 727 14.23 -13.43 40.09
N GLN A 728 14.57 -13.17 41.35
CA GLN A 728 14.02 -12.03 42.10
C GLN A 728 14.45 -10.69 41.48
N LYS A 729 15.73 -10.54 41.10
CA LYS A 729 16.22 -9.34 40.39
C LYS A 729 15.56 -9.18 39.02
N ALA A 730 15.31 -10.29 38.33
CA ALA A 730 14.61 -10.29 37.05
C ALA A 730 13.14 -9.84 37.20
N LEU A 731 12.45 -10.26 38.26
CA LEU A 731 11.10 -9.80 38.58
C LEU A 731 11.07 -8.27 38.79
N GLU A 732 11.98 -7.76 39.61
CA GLU A 732 12.08 -6.34 39.95
C GLU A 732 12.36 -5.48 38.70
N VAL A 733 13.22 -5.94 37.78
CA VAL A 733 13.48 -5.26 36.50
C VAL A 733 12.28 -5.34 35.55
N ALA A 734 11.68 -6.53 35.35
CA ALA A 734 10.54 -6.72 34.47
C ALA A 734 9.32 -5.89 34.91
N LEU A 735 9.03 -5.85 36.21
CA LEU A 735 7.89 -5.12 36.78
C LEU A 735 8.07 -3.59 36.74
N TYR A 736 9.22 -3.07 37.20
CA TYR A 736 9.38 -1.62 37.42
C TYR A 736 10.02 -0.87 36.25
N ARG A 737 10.95 -1.50 35.52
CA ARG A 737 11.67 -0.87 34.40
C ARG A 737 10.94 -1.07 33.07
N GLU A 738 10.67 -2.32 32.72
CA GLU A 738 10.07 -2.67 31.42
C GLU A 738 8.54 -2.65 31.45
N LYS A 739 7.95 -2.97 32.61
CA LYS A 739 6.50 -3.05 32.86
C LYS A 739 5.80 -4.17 32.09
N ASP A 740 6.55 -5.18 31.64
CA ASP A 740 5.95 -6.40 31.09
C ASP A 740 5.35 -7.23 32.22
N LEU A 741 4.04 -7.08 32.38
CA LEU A 741 3.26 -7.80 33.39
C LEU A 741 3.05 -9.28 33.05
N ALA A 742 3.19 -9.69 31.79
CA ALA A 742 3.12 -11.09 31.40
C ALA A 742 4.42 -11.79 31.81
N LEU A 743 5.57 -11.21 31.47
CA LEU A 743 6.89 -11.69 31.88
C LEU A 743 7.05 -11.67 33.40
N ALA A 744 6.72 -10.55 34.07
CA ALA A 744 6.77 -10.46 35.53
C ALA A 744 5.80 -11.43 36.23
N ARG A 745 4.61 -11.73 35.67
CA ARG A 745 3.74 -12.83 36.15
C ARG A 745 4.39 -14.20 36.00
N GLU A 746 5.06 -14.47 34.87
CA GLU A 746 5.74 -15.76 34.64
C GLU A 746 6.91 -15.94 35.62
N ILE A 747 7.71 -14.89 35.87
CA ILE A 747 8.81 -14.90 36.85
C ILE A 747 8.27 -15.06 38.28
N LEU A 748 7.21 -14.34 38.65
CA LEU A 748 6.64 -14.47 40.00
C LEU A 748 6.10 -15.88 40.26
N ARG A 749 5.50 -16.55 39.25
CA ARG A 749 5.12 -17.97 39.34
C ARG A 749 6.33 -18.89 39.56
N ASN A 750 7.47 -18.62 38.89
CA ASN A 750 8.71 -19.37 39.12
C ASN A 750 9.25 -19.15 40.55
N LEU A 751 9.26 -17.92 41.05
CA LEU A 751 9.68 -17.59 42.41
C LEU A 751 8.79 -18.22 43.48
N LEU A 752 7.47 -18.19 43.30
CA LEU A 752 6.50 -18.85 44.18
C LEU A 752 6.68 -20.37 44.21
N PHE A 753 7.11 -20.99 43.11
CA PHE A 753 7.50 -22.40 43.11
C PHE A 753 8.82 -22.65 43.86
N LEU A 754 9.83 -21.79 43.70
CA LEU A 754 11.12 -21.92 44.38
C LEU A 754 10.99 -21.71 45.89
N ARG A 755 10.24 -20.68 46.31
CA ARG A 755 10.00 -20.27 47.70
C ARG A 755 8.50 -20.19 48.06
N PRO A 756 7.76 -21.32 48.16
CA PRO A 756 6.31 -21.35 48.37
C PRO A 756 5.82 -20.89 49.76
N HIS A 757 6.73 -20.43 50.62
CA HIS A 757 6.45 -19.91 51.97
C HIS A 757 7.04 -18.50 52.18
N ASP A 758 7.50 -17.85 51.10
CA ASP A 758 8.04 -16.48 51.14
C ASP A 758 6.88 -15.48 50.94
N GLU A 759 6.33 -15.00 52.07
CA GLU A 759 5.19 -14.08 52.09
C GLU A 759 5.44 -12.76 51.32
N SER A 760 6.72 -12.38 51.11
CA SER A 760 7.06 -11.18 50.33
C SER A 760 6.62 -11.29 48.86
N LEU A 761 6.52 -12.51 48.32
CA LEU A 761 6.06 -12.77 46.96
C LEU A 761 4.56 -12.49 46.76
N ALA A 762 3.77 -12.41 47.83
CA ALA A 762 2.38 -12.00 47.75
C ALA A 762 2.24 -10.49 47.41
N LEU A 763 3.18 -9.66 47.87
CA LEU A 763 3.16 -8.22 47.60
C LEU A 763 3.36 -7.92 46.11
N TYR A 764 4.28 -8.63 45.46
CA TYR A 764 4.49 -8.53 44.02
C TYR A 764 3.28 -8.93 43.18
N LEU A 765 2.39 -9.81 43.68
CA LEU A 765 1.14 -10.14 43.00
C LEU A 765 0.13 -8.98 43.07
N GLU A 766 0.00 -8.32 44.22
CA GLU A 766 -0.89 -7.15 44.35
C GLU A 766 -0.41 -5.97 43.51
N GLU A 767 0.90 -5.74 43.42
CA GLU A 767 1.47 -4.72 42.52
C GLU A 767 1.24 -5.07 41.04
N LEU A 768 1.43 -6.33 40.63
CA LEU A 768 1.09 -6.81 39.28
C LEU A 768 -0.38 -6.57 38.93
N LYS A 769 -1.31 -6.85 39.85
CA LYS A 769 -2.75 -6.57 39.66
C LYS A 769 -2.99 -5.08 39.45
N ALA A 770 -2.44 -4.23 40.32
CA ALA A 770 -2.62 -2.78 40.26
C ALA A 770 -2.10 -2.16 38.96
N VAL A 771 -0.92 -2.58 38.47
CA VAL A 771 -0.39 -2.11 37.18
C VAL A 771 -1.19 -2.72 36.01
N GLY A 772 -1.68 -3.95 36.14
CA GLY A 772 -2.50 -4.63 35.12
C GLY A 772 -3.89 -4.02 34.91
N GLU A 773 -4.54 -3.55 35.98
CA GLU A 773 -5.74 -2.72 35.86
C GLU A 773 -5.41 -1.35 35.23
N GLY A 774 -4.23 -0.80 35.51
CA GLY A 774 -3.70 0.41 34.87
C GLY A 774 -3.56 0.29 33.35
N LEU A 775 -2.92 -0.78 32.85
CA LEU A 775 -2.75 -1.00 31.40
C LEU A 775 -4.09 -1.32 30.71
N LYS A 776 -4.98 -2.11 31.35
CA LYS A 776 -6.36 -2.31 30.87
C LYS A 776 -7.16 -1.00 30.79
N ALA A 777 -6.90 -0.03 31.67
CA ALA A 777 -7.52 1.29 31.60
C ALA A 777 -6.96 2.18 30.47
N LEU A 778 -5.76 1.89 29.94
CA LEU A 778 -5.18 2.53 28.76
C LEU A 778 -5.64 1.88 27.43
N GLY A 779 -6.22 0.68 27.50
CA GLY A 779 -6.67 -0.09 26.34
C GLY A 779 -5.71 -1.20 25.89
N GLU A 780 -4.68 -1.49 26.70
CA GLU A 780 -3.73 -2.57 26.47
C GLU A 780 -4.21 -3.88 27.15
N GLU A 781 -3.95 -5.03 26.52
CA GLU A 781 -4.36 -6.34 27.06
C GLU A 781 -3.43 -6.82 28.18
N ALA A 782 -3.63 -6.34 29.41
CA ALA A 782 -2.92 -6.91 30.56
C ALA A 782 -3.34 -8.38 30.81
N PRO A 783 -2.42 -9.26 31.24
CA PRO A 783 -2.72 -10.67 31.49
C PRO A 783 -3.82 -10.88 32.55
N HIS A 784 -4.39 -12.08 32.60
CA HIS A 784 -5.18 -12.50 33.76
C HIS A 784 -4.25 -12.75 34.95
N LEU A 785 -4.66 -12.31 36.13
CA LEU A 785 -3.92 -12.41 37.39
C LEU A 785 -4.93 -12.88 38.44
N PRO A 786 -4.70 -14.04 39.09
CA PRO A 786 -5.68 -14.63 40.00
C PRO A 786 -5.59 -14.00 41.40
N GLU A 787 -6.55 -14.33 42.27
CA GLU A 787 -6.68 -13.64 43.56
C GLU A 787 -5.60 -14.02 44.58
N ALA A 788 -5.17 -15.29 44.69
CA ALA A 788 -4.09 -15.69 45.60
C ALA A 788 -2.81 -16.20 44.89
N PRO A 789 -1.61 -16.09 45.51
CA PRO A 789 -0.35 -16.53 44.91
C PRO A 789 -0.29 -18.03 44.54
N ARG A 790 -0.98 -18.90 45.30
CA ARG A 790 -1.11 -20.33 44.96
C ARG A 790 -1.88 -20.54 43.64
N ASP A 791 -2.83 -19.65 43.35
CA ASP A 791 -3.78 -19.81 42.25
C ASP A 791 -3.06 -19.63 40.88
N LEU A 792 -1.92 -18.91 40.85
CA LEU A 792 -1.02 -18.80 39.68
C LEU A 792 -0.45 -20.14 39.19
N LEU A 793 -0.42 -21.16 40.04
CA LEU A 793 -0.03 -22.53 39.66
C LEU A 793 -1.23 -23.34 39.17
N GLU A 794 -2.45 -22.90 39.49
CA GLU A 794 -3.70 -23.64 39.36
C GLU A 794 -4.56 -23.27 38.12
N GLU A 795 -4.42 -22.06 37.59
CA GLU A 795 -5.19 -21.59 36.41
C GLU A 795 -4.99 -22.44 35.14
N ASP A 796 -3.79 -23.02 34.97
CA ASP A 796 -3.35 -23.56 33.67
C ASP A 796 -3.68 -25.04 33.43
N LEU A 797 -4.16 -25.81 34.41
CA LEU A 797 -4.40 -27.26 34.26
C LEU A 797 -5.89 -27.64 34.28
N PRO A 798 -6.33 -28.55 33.40
CA PRO A 798 -7.67 -29.13 33.49
C PRO A 798 -7.82 -29.96 34.78
N ARG A 799 -9.06 -30.25 35.16
CA ARG A 799 -9.36 -31.27 36.18
C ARG A 799 -9.26 -32.66 35.56
N PHE A 800 -8.71 -33.58 36.32
CA PHE A 800 -8.57 -34.98 35.98
C PHE A 800 -9.53 -35.81 36.85
N HIS A 801 -10.00 -36.93 36.32
CA HIS A 801 -11.02 -37.79 36.90
C HIS A 801 -10.49 -39.18 37.27
N GLY A 802 -9.18 -39.29 37.49
CA GLY A 802 -8.49 -40.54 37.84
C GLY A 802 -7.62 -41.10 36.71
N GLU A 803 -7.37 -40.34 35.64
CA GLU A 803 -6.43 -40.70 34.58
C GLU A 803 -5.03 -40.95 35.14
N HIS A 804 -4.21 -41.66 34.36
CA HIS A 804 -2.96 -42.25 34.85
C HIS A 804 -1.81 -41.80 33.96
N LEU A 805 -0.94 -40.96 34.51
CA LEU A 805 0.23 -40.42 33.84
C LEU A 805 1.48 -41.14 34.33
N VAL A 806 2.23 -41.75 33.41
CA VAL A 806 3.59 -42.18 33.70
C VAL A 806 4.54 -41.04 33.34
N VAL A 807 5.42 -40.67 34.27
CA VAL A 807 6.43 -39.63 34.05
C VAL A 807 7.82 -40.23 34.22
N VAL A 808 8.71 -40.01 33.26
CA VAL A 808 10.09 -40.53 33.29
C VAL A 808 11.08 -39.37 33.13
N GLY A 809 12.02 -39.27 34.06
CA GLY A 809 13.04 -38.21 34.12
C GLY A 809 12.72 -37.10 35.12
N GLY A 810 13.51 -36.04 35.08
CA GLY A 810 13.49 -34.96 36.08
C GLY A 810 14.16 -35.35 37.41
N HIS A 811 14.17 -34.43 38.37
CA HIS A 811 14.82 -34.58 39.67
C HIS A 811 13.81 -34.81 40.80
N THR A 812 14.22 -35.48 41.87
CA THR A 812 13.32 -35.88 42.96
C THR A 812 12.63 -34.71 43.68
N GLN A 813 13.24 -33.51 43.72
CA GLN A 813 12.56 -32.31 44.25
C GLN A 813 11.47 -31.74 43.33
N LEU A 814 11.58 -31.93 42.01
CA LEU A 814 10.51 -31.58 41.06
C LEU A 814 9.32 -32.51 41.29
N ARG A 815 9.59 -33.83 41.33
CA ARG A 815 8.59 -34.86 41.64
C ARG A 815 7.92 -34.64 43.00
N SER A 816 8.67 -34.41 44.07
CA SER A 816 8.11 -34.31 45.42
C SER A 816 7.23 -33.07 45.61
N ARG A 817 7.44 -32.00 44.81
CA ARG A 817 6.57 -30.82 44.80
C ARG A 817 5.38 -30.98 43.83
N LEU A 818 5.57 -31.61 42.68
CA LEU A 818 4.52 -31.75 41.66
C LEU A 818 3.53 -32.91 41.88
N VAL A 819 3.98 -34.08 42.34
CA VAL A 819 3.07 -35.24 42.49
C VAL A 819 1.88 -34.93 43.42
N PRO A 820 2.06 -34.35 44.63
CA PRO A 820 0.92 -34.01 45.49
C PRO A 820 -0.04 -32.99 44.88
N PHE A 821 0.49 -32.07 44.06
CA PHE A 821 -0.29 -31.05 43.36
C PHE A 821 -1.14 -31.64 42.21
N LEU A 822 -0.55 -32.54 41.43
CA LEU A 822 -1.21 -33.24 40.33
C LEU A 822 -2.26 -34.24 40.84
N GLU A 823 -1.95 -34.97 41.91
CA GLU A 823 -2.90 -35.86 42.59
C GLU A 823 -4.05 -35.06 43.22
N GLY A 824 -3.77 -33.88 43.78
CA GLY A 824 -4.79 -32.92 44.24
C GLY A 824 -5.70 -32.39 43.12
N ARG A 825 -5.28 -32.47 41.86
CA ARG A 825 -6.10 -32.18 40.66
C ARG A 825 -6.75 -33.42 40.03
N GLY A 826 -6.65 -34.58 40.70
CA GLY A 826 -7.30 -35.84 40.31
C GLY A 826 -6.51 -36.72 39.34
N LEU A 827 -5.26 -36.36 39.03
CA LEU A 827 -4.39 -37.13 38.13
C LEU A 827 -3.52 -38.10 38.95
N ARG A 828 -3.53 -39.39 38.63
CA ARG A 828 -2.65 -40.37 39.27
C ARG A 828 -1.31 -40.40 38.55
N VAL A 829 -0.19 -40.18 39.26
CA VAL A 829 1.12 -39.97 38.64
C VAL A 829 2.18 -40.96 39.13
N ASP A 830 2.47 -41.98 38.31
CA ASP A 830 3.62 -42.85 38.50
C ASP A 830 4.89 -42.14 37.97
N TRP A 831 5.55 -41.35 38.83
CA TRP A 831 6.77 -40.61 38.48
C TRP A 831 8.05 -41.38 38.83
N TYR A 832 8.90 -41.61 37.82
CA TYR A 832 10.24 -42.19 37.90
C TYR A 832 11.30 -41.12 37.60
N ASP A 833 11.92 -40.61 38.66
CA ASP A 833 12.94 -39.53 38.61
C ASP A 833 14.37 -40.10 38.47
N ALA A 834 15.35 -39.20 38.28
CA ALA A 834 16.76 -39.60 38.11
C ALA A 834 17.31 -40.49 39.25
N ASP A 835 16.90 -40.25 40.50
CA ASP A 835 17.42 -40.98 41.66
C ASP A 835 16.72 -42.34 41.83
N THR A 836 15.44 -42.46 41.44
CA THR A 836 14.71 -43.75 41.38
C THR A 836 14.99 -44.59 40.13
N VAL A 837 15.71 -44.05 39.14
CA VAL A 837 16.28 -44.80 38.00
C VAL A 837 17.57 -45.55 38.39
N GLY A 838 17.90 -45.63 39.68
CA GLY A 838 18.91 -46.51 40.24
C GLY A 838 18.70 -48.01 39.89
N VAL A 839 19.49 -48.48 38.92
CA VAL A 839 19.77 -49.88 38.57
C VAL A 839 18.65 -50.66 37.82
N GLY A 840 18.68 -50.54 36.49
CA GLY A 840 18.61 -51.71 35.59
C GLY A 840 17.23 -52.22 35.14
N LYS A 841 17.24 -53.46 34.61
CA LYS A 841 16.09 -54.09 33.92
C LYS A 841 14.80 -54.15 34.76
N GLU A 842 14.90 -54.14 36.09
CA GLU A 842 13.73 -54.18 36.95
C GLU A 842 13.01 -52.83 37.03
N ALA A 843 13.75 -51.71 37.03
CA ALA A 843 13.16 -50.37 36.92
C ALA A 843 12.41 -50.22 35.58
N LEU A 844 13.05 -50.62 34.47
CA LEU A 844 12.40 -50.67 33.15
C LEU A 844 11.13 -51.53 33.19
N ARG A 845 11.21 -52.77 33.70
CA ARG A 845 10.05 -53.67 33.79
C ARG A 845 8.91 -53.08 34.64
N ARG A 846 9.21 -52.36 35.72
CA ARG A 846 8.21 -51.65 36.52
C ARG A 846 7.54 -50.52 35.72
N ILE A 847 8.30 -49.73 34.97
CA ILE A 847 7.77 -48.69 34.07
C ILE A 847 6.87 -49.31 32.99
N LEU A 848 7.32 -50.36 32.29
CA LEU A 848 6.53 -51.01 31.23
C LEU A 848 5.23 -51.63 31.78
N ASN A 849 5.29 -52.31 32.94
CA ASN A 849 4.10 -52.81 33.62
C ASN A 849 3.10 -51.71 34.07
N ARG A 850 3.53 -50.44 34.12
CA ARG A 850 2.65 -49.28 34.39
C ARG A 850 2.17 -48.59 33.11
N LEU A 851 2.93 -48.65 32.02
CA LEU A 851 2.48 -48.21 30.69
C LEU A 851 1.26 -48.97 30.17
N GLU A 852 1.13 -50.27 30.47
CA GLU A 852 -0.09 -51.06 30.15
C GLU A 852 -1.38 -50.43 30.70
N LYS A 853 -1.27 -49.63 31.77
CA LYS A 853 -2.37 -48.94 32.46
C LYS A 853 -2.24 -47.42 32.39
N ALA A 854 -1.37 -46.91 31.52
CA ALA A 854 -1.15 -45.48 31.34
C ALA A 854 -2.11 -44.91 30.30
N HIS A 855 -2.62 -43.72 30.63
CA HIS A 855 -3.40 -42.89 29.72
C HIS A 855 -2.50 -41.91 28.96
N GLY A 856 -1.29 -41.65 29.45
CA GLY A 856 -0.22 -41.02 28.69
C GLY A 856 1.15 -41.20 29.33
N LEU A 857 2.21 -40.96 28.55
CA LEU A 857 3.61 -40.93 28.98
C LEU A 857 4.19 -39.51 28.78
N MET A 858 4.82 -38.95 29.81
CA MET A 858 5.67 -37.76 29.67
C MET A 858 7.13 -38.09 29.95
N ILE A 859 8.02 -37.65 29.05
CA ILE A 859 9.47 -37.79 29.18
C ILE A 859 10.07 -36.42 29.45
N VAL A 860 10.62 -36.22 30.64
CA VAL A 860 11.32 -34.98 31.03
C VAL A 860 12.76 -35.08 30.53
N SER A 861 13.08 -34.39 29.43
CA SER A 861 14.38 -34.51 28.78
C SER A 861 15.50 -33.74 29.50
N SER A 862 15.90 -34.25 30.67
CA SER A 862 17.20 -33.92 31.27
C SER A 862 18.35 -34.62 30.53
N TYR A 863 18.15 -35.85 30.05
CA TYR A 863 19.19 -36.67 29.40
C TYR A 863 18.68 -37.45 28.17
N VAL A 864 18.76 -36.86 26.97
CA VAL A 864 18.77 -37.66 25.73
C VAL A 864 20.08 -38.42 25.69
N GLY A 865 20.05 -39.70 26.07
CA GLY A 865 21.25 -40.54 26.22
C GLY A 865 21.27 -41.42 27.48
N HIS A 866 20.32 -41.27 28.42
CA HIS A 866 20.14 -42.27 29.48
C HIS A 866 19.22 -43.41 29.02
N ASP A 867 19.66 -44.64 29.29
CA ASP A 867 19.36 -45.88 28.55
C ASP A 867 17.90 -46.40 28.59
N LEU A 868 16.96 -45.66 29.19
CA LEU A 868 15.57 -46.08 29.38
C LEU A 868 14.53 -45.26 28.63
N SER A 869 14.78 -43.98 28.33
CA SER A 869 13.75 -43.10 27.75
C SER A 869 13.25 -43.57 26.37
N GLU A 870 14.16 -44.04 25.52
CA GLU A 870 13.81 -44.48 24.16
C GLU A 870 13.15 -45.87 24.13
N PRO A 871 13.62 -46.91 24.87
CA PRO A 871 12.85 -48.16 25.03
C PRO A 871 11.44 -47.96 25.59
N VAL A 872 11.27 -47.02 26.53
CA VAL A 872 9.97 -46.69 27.13
C VAL A 872 9.07 -45.95 26.13
N ARG A 873 9.62 -45.04 25.31
CA ARG A 873 8.88 -44.38 24.21
C ARG A 873 8.37 -45.40 23.18
N LEU A 874 9.24 -46.27 22.67
CA LEU A 874 8.91 -47.25 21.65
C LEU A 874 7.84 -48.25 22.13
N GLU A 875 7.89 -48.66 23.41
CA GLU A 875 6.86 -49.53 23.99
C GLU A 875 5.53 -48.80 24.22
N ALA A 876 5.55 -47.52 24.65
CA ALA A 876 4.33 -46.72 24.75
C ALA A 876 3.65 -46.53 23.39
N GLU A 877 4.43 -46.24 22.34
CA GLU A 877 3.96 -46.17 20.95
C GLU A 877 3.36 -47.51 20.48
N ARG A 878 4.00 -48.64 20.81
CA ARG A 878 3.47 -50.00 20.53
C ARG A 878 2.12 -50.27 21.21
N LEU A 879 1.92 -49.79 22.42
CA LEU A 879 0.67 -49.90 23.19
C LEU A 879 -0.39 -48.84 22.78
N GLY A 880 -0.03 -47.91 21.88
CA GLY A 880 -0.86 -46.76 21.49
C GLY A 880 -1.11 -45.75 22.62
N VAL A 881 -0.25 -45.76 23.64
CA VAL A 881 -0.23 -44.75 24.71
C VAL A 881 0.42 -43.49 24.13
N PRO A 882 -0.22 -42.32 24.18
CA PRO A 882 0.35 -41.10 23.64
C PRO A 882 1.61 -40.70 24.44
N VAL A 883 2.57 -40.03 23.79
CA VAL A 883 3.87 -39.70 24.37
C VAL A 883 4.21 -38.22 24.13
N HIS A 884 4.63 -37.51 25.18
CA HIS A 884 5.07 -36.13 25.09
C HIS A 884 6.49 -35.96 25.67
N VAL A 885 7.40 -35.39 24.89
CA VAL A 885 8.80 -35.18 25.30
C VAL A 885 9.03 -33.70 25.59
N ILE A 886 9.34 -33.36 26.84
CA ILE A 886 9.59 -31.99 27.29
C ILE A 886 11.03 -31.61 26.92
N PRO A 887 11.27 -30.59 26.06
CA PRO A 887 12.61 -30.20 25.63
C PRO A 887 13.41 -29.49 26.74
N GLY A 888 14.73 -29.42 26.58
CA GLY A 888 15.68 -29.04 27.64
C GLY A 888 15.49 -27.63 28.26
N ARG A 889 14.88 -26.68 27.56
CA ARG A 889 14.55 -25.33 28.08
C ARG A 889 13.20 -25.25 28.83
N ALA A 890 12.50 -26.37 29.01
CA ALA A 890 11.21 -26.43 29.69
C ALA A 890 11.23 -27.31 30.94
N ARG A 891 12.39 -27.43 31.60
CA ARG A 891 12.65 -28.35 32.71
C ARG A 891 12.07 -27.91 34.06
N GLY A 892 11.88 -26.60 34.27
CA GLY A 892 11.23 -26.08 35.48
C GLY A 892 9.73 -26.41 35.54
N THR A 893 9.13 -26.28 36.72
CA THR A 893 7.71 -26.59 36.97
C THR A 893 6.75 -25.94 35.99
N THR A 894 6.96 -24.65 35.67
CA THR A 894 6.22 -23.92 34.64
C THR A 894 6.22 -24.64 33.28
N GLY A 895 7.38 -25.15 32.84
CA GLY A 895 7.52 -25.88 31.58
C GLY A 895 6.84 -27.24 31.61
N PHE A 896 6.98 -27.99 32.71
CA PHE A 896 6.28 -29.26 32.90
C PHE A 896 4.75 -29.08 32.89
N LEU A 897 4.21 -28.10 33.63
CA LEU A 897 2.77 -27.86 33.69
C LEU A 897 2.21 -27.31 32.36
N ARG A 898 2.96 -26.46 31.64
CA ARG A 898 2.61 -25.99 30.29
C ARG A 898 2.57 -27.16 29.28
N ALA A 899 3.54 -28.07 29.34
CA ALA A 899 3.57 -29.28 28.54
C ALA A 899 2.41 -30.23 28.89
N LEU A 900 2.13 -30.44 30.18
CA LEU A 900 1.00 -31.25 30.63
C LEU A 900 -0.34 -30.65 30.21
N LYS A 901 -0.51 -29.32 30.23
CA LYS A 901 -1.69 -28.63 29.68
C LYS A 901 -1.91 -28.94 28.20
N GLN A 902 -0.84 -28.88 27.40
CA GLN A 902 -0.89 -29.20 25.96
C GLN A 902 -1.14 -30.68 25.70
N PHE A 903 -0.65 -31.57 26.56
CA PHE A 903 -0.75 -33.02 26.42
C PHE A 903 -2.06 -33.60 27.00
N ALA A 904 -2.67 -32.95 27.98
CA ALA A 904 -3.88 -33.43 28.66
C ALA A 904 -5.05 -33.84 27.72
N PRO A 905 -5.32 -33.16 26.59
CA PRO A 905 -6.33 -33.61 25.63
C PRO A 905 -6.06 -35.01 25.07
N GLU A 906 -4.80 -35.42 24.91
CA GLU A 906 -4.44 -36.77 24.46
C GLU A 906 -4.58 -37.81 25.57
N VAL A 907 -4.17 -37.46 26.80
CA VAL A 907 -4.34 -38.30 27.99
C VAL A 907 -5.83 -38.59 28.24
N LEU A 908 -6.67 -37.55 28.23
CA LEU A 908 -8.13 -37.67 28.38
C LEU A 908 -8.75 -38.49 27.23
N LYS A 909 -8.31 -38.26 25.98
CA LYS A 909 -8.78 -39.02 24.80
C LYS A 909 -8.37 -40.49 24.82
N ARG A 910 -7.23 -40.85 25.43
CA ARG A 910 -6.84 -42.25 25.67
C ARG A 910 -7.62 -42.87 26.81
N ALA A 911 -7.90 -42.13 27.89
CA ALA A 911 -8.77 -42.59 28.98
C ALA A 911 -10.20 -42.89 28.52
N LEU A 912 -10.80 -42.01 27.70
CA LEU A 912 -12.12 -42.22 27.11
C LEU A 912 -12.19 -43.43 26.15
N LYS A 913 -11.05 -43.90 25.63
CA LYS A 913 -10.94 -45.14 24.83
C LYS A 913 -10.74 -46.41 25.67
N GLY A 914 -10.55 -46.28 26.98
CA GLY A 914 -10.38 -47.41 27.91
C GLY A 914 -11.67 -47.82 28.63
N VAL A 915 -12.84 -47.37 28.13
CA VAL A 915 -14.16 -47.59 28.74
C VAL A 915 -15.09 -48.32 27.75
N GLU A 916 -14.73 -49.57 27.45
CA GLU A 916 -15.60 -50.62 26.90
C GLU A 916 -15.43 -51.90 27.73
#